data_AF-A0A377BUL3-F1
#
_entry.id   AF-A0A377BUL3-F1
#
_cell.length_a   1.000
_cell.length_b   1.000
_cell.length_c   1.000
_cell.angle_alpha   90.00
_cell.angle_beta   90.00
_cell.angle_gamma   90.00
#
_symmetry.space_group_name_H-M   'P 1'
#
loop_
_entity.id
_entity.type
_entity.pdbx_description
1 polymer ?
#
loop_
_entity_poly.entity_id
_entity_poly.type
_entity_poly.pdbx_seq_one_letter_code
_entity_poly.pdbx_strand_id
1 'polypeptide(L)'
;MRQTLCDGYLVIFALAQAVILLMLTPLFTGISRQIRARMHSRRGPGIWQDYRDIHKLFKRQEVAPTSSGLMFRLMPWVLISSMLVLAMALPLFITVSPFAGGGDLITLIYLLALFRFFFALSGLDTGSPFAGVGASRELTLGILVEPMLILSLLVLALIADSTHIEMISNTLAMGWNSPLTTVLALLACGFACFIEMGKIPFDVAEAEQELQEGPLTEYSGAGLALAKWGLELKQVVMAALFVALFLPFGRAQELSLACLLTSLVVTLLKVFADFCTGFNRRKHAGTRAFFTHSPCDLAWLQPCCACMGLLVNRSVRSTDGIWKSCSDDVNAAFYRRTGRFVSPQRRAAEWGVLFAALTTLCMLSLISAFYQADKVAVTLTLVNVGDVALFGLVIDRVSTLILFVVVFLGLLVTIYSTGYLTDKNREHPHNGTNRYYAFLLVFIGAMSELHGDARYLVYGGILFAAWGKSAQLPMQAWLPDAMEAPTPISAYLHAASMVKVGVYIFARAIIDGGNIPHVIGGVGMVMALVTILYGFLMYLPQQDMKRLLAWSTITQLGWMFFGLSLSIFGSRLALEGSIAYIVNHAFAKSLFFLVAGAQSYSCGTRLLPRLRGVLHTLPLPGVGFCVAALAITGVPPFNGFFSKFPLFAAGFALSVEYWILLPAMILLMIESVASFAWFIRWFGRVVPGKPSEAVADAAPLPGSMRLVLIVLIVMSLISSVIAATWLQ
;
A
#
# COMPACT_ATOMS: atom_id res chain seq x y z
N MET A 1 26.14 -35.07 9.09
CA MET A 1 25.69 -34.36 10.31
C MET A 1 24.38 -34.93 10.88
N ARG A 2 23.28 -35.07 10.11
CA ARG A 2 22.04 -35.70 10.60
C ARG A 2 22.21 -37.21 10.88
N GLN A 3 22.92 -37.94 10.03
CA GLN A 3 23.24 -39.37 10.25
C GLN A 3 24.21 -39.64 11.43
N THR A 4 24.88 -38.60 11.94
CA THR A 4 25.90 -38.71 13.01
C THR A 4 25.36 -38.30 14.38
N LEU A 5 24.14 -37.75 14.47
CA LEU A 5 23.51 -37.31 15.71
C LEU A 5 22.27 -38.17 15.95
N CYS A 6 22.12 -38.76 17.16
CA CYS A 6 20.82 -39.29 17.56
C CYS A 6 19.82 -38.14 17.73
N ASP A 7 18.55 -38.35 17.40
CA ASP A 7 17.49 -37.33 17.45
C ASP A 7 17.43 -36.56 18.78
N GLY A 8 17.76 -37.22 19.91
CA GLY A 8 17.83 -36.60 21.23
C GLY A 8 18.88 -35.47 21.36
N TYR A 9 20.04 -35.60 20.71
CA TYR A 9 21.08 -34.55 20.74
C TYR A 9 20.70 -33.33 19.89
N LEU A 10 19.95 -33.53 18.81
CA LEU A 10 19.42 -32.45 17.98
C LEU A 10 18.41 -31.60 18.74
N VAL A 11 17.53 -32.23 19.53
CA VAL A 11 16.56 -31.51 20.39
C VAL A 11 17.28 -30.68 21.46
N ILE A 12 18.33 -31.22 22.08
CA ILE A 12 19.14 -30.46 23.06
C ILE A 12 19.79 -29.26 22.38
N PHE A 13 20.34 -29.44 21.17
CA PHE A 13 20.92 -28.33 20.41
C PHE A 13 19.86 -27.29 20.03
N ALA A 14 18.66 -27.71 19.64
CA ALA A 14 17.54 -26.84 19.32
C ALA A 14 17.14 -25.97 20.52
N LEU A 15 17.01 -26.60 21.70
CA LEU A 15 16.72 -25.90 22.95
C LEU A 15 17.82 -24.90 23.30
N ALA A 16 19.09 -25.31 23.19
CA ALA A 16 20.22 -24.42 23.44
C ALA A 16 20.22 -23.21 22.49
N GLN A 17 19.97 -23.42 21.20
CA GLN A 17 19.85 -22.35 20.20
C GLN A 17 18.72 -21.37 20.54
N ALA A 18 17.54 -21.88 20.89
CA ALA A 18 16.40 -21.04 21.24
C ALA A 18 16.64 -20.23 22.52
N VAL A 19 17.26 -20.83 23.55
CA VAL A 19 17.66 -20.12 24.78
C VAL A 19 18.71 -19.05 24.50
N ILE A 20 19.70 -19.33 23.65
CA ILE A 20 20.71 -18.34 23.25
C ILE A 20 20.03 -17.12 22.59
N LEU A 21 19.12 -17.35 21.64
CA LEU A 21 18.39 -16.26 20.97
C LEU A 21 17.50 -15.48 21.94
N LEU A 22 16.79 -16.18 22.83
CA LEU A 22 15.96 -15.57 23.88
C LEU A 22 16.80 -14.70 24.82
N MET A 23 17.97 -15.18 25.25
CA MET A 23 18.87 -14.45 26.14
C MET A 23 19.52 -13.25 25.47
N LEU A 24 19.76 -13.30 24.15
CA LEU A 24 20.32 -12.18 23.37
C LEU A 24 19.28 -11.14 22.96
N THR A 25 17.99 -11.48 23.05
CA THR A 25 16.89 -10.61 22.63
C THR A 25 16.95 -9.22 23.28
N PRO A 26 17.07 -9.09 24.63
CA PRO A 26 17.14 -7.77 25.28
C PRO A 26 18.42 -6.99 24.93
N LEU A 27 19.49 -7.67 24.49
CA LEU A 27 20.72 -7.02 24.03
C LEU A 27 20.49 -6.34 22.68
N PHE A 28 19.85 -7.03 21.73
CA PHE A 28 19.55 -6.47 20.40
C PHE A 28 18.62 -5.26 20.51
N THR A 29 17.60 -5.33 21.35
CA THR A 29 16.67 -4.22 21.60
C THR A 29 17.35 -3.06 22.34
N GLY A 30 18.20 -3.34 23.33
CA GLY A 30 18.97 -2.31 24.03
C GLY A 30 19.90 -1.54 23.09
N ILE A 31 20.60 -2.24 22.19
CA ILE A 31 21.42 -1.61 21.14
C ILE A 31 20.52 -0.81 20.18
N SER A 32 19.37 -1.36 19.80
CA SER A 32 18.37 -0.67 18.97
C SER A 32 17.96 0.68 19.54
N ARG A 33 17.61 0.71 20.83
CA ARG A 33 17.18 1.92 21.55
C ARG A 33 18.31 2.93 21.63
N GLN A 34 19.55 2.47 21.84
CA GLN A 34 20.71 3.34 21.85
C GLN A 34 21.02 3.93 20.46
N ILE A 35 20.95 3.13 19.40
CA ILE A 35 21.10 3.60 18.01
C ILE A 35 20.01 4.64 17.70
N ARG A 36 18.74 4.35 18.02
CA ARG A 36 17.60 5.27 17.80
C ARG A 36 17.76 6.58 18.56
N ALA A 37 18.12 6.51 19.84
CA ALA A 37 18.33 7.71 20.65
C ALA A 37 19.50 8.54 20.13
N ARG A 38 20.63 7.88 19.80
CA ARG A 38 21.75 8.54 19.13
C ARG A 38 21.29 9.17 17.83
N MET A 39 20.45 8.49 17.03
CA MET A 39 19.83 8.97 15.79
C MET A 39 19.06 10.28 15.95
N HIS A 40 18.38 10.43 17.07
CA HIS A 40 17.64 11.63 17.47
C HIS A 40 18.50 12.67 18.21
N SER A 41 19.82 12.49 18.25
CA SER A 41 20.75 13.36 18.98
C SER A 41 20.43 13.46 20.49
N ARG A 42 19.85 12.39 21.06
CA ARG A 42 19.56 12.24 22.49
C ARG A 42 20.53 11.22 23.11
N ARG A 43 20.73 11.29 24.43
CA ARG A 43 21.38 10.22 25.19
C ARG A 43 20.34 9.14 25.45
N GLY A 44 20.50 7.97 24.83
CA GLY A 44 19.62 6.82 25.03
C GLY A 44 19.87 6.10 26.35
N PRO A 45 18.97 5.17 26.73
CA PRO A 45 19.21 4.27 27.85
C PRO A 45 20.47 3.41 27.60
N GLY A 46 21.01 2.84 28.68
CA GLY A 46 22.12 1.90 28.58
C GLY A 46 21.71 0.63 27.83
N ILE A 47 22.66 -0.02 27.15
CA ILE A 47 22.42 -1.27 26.39
C ILE A 47 21.81 -2.37 27.28
N TRP A 48 22.17 -2.39 28.56
CA TRP A 48 21.68 -3.36 29.54
C TRP A 48 20.33 -2.99 30.19
N GLN A 49 19.69 -1.90 29.75
CA GLN A 49 18.46 -1.42 30.40
C GLN A 49 17.30 -2.40 30.23
N ASP A 50 17.14 -3.00 29.05
CA ASP A 50 16.02 -3.90 28.77
C ASP A 50 16.06 -5.16 29.64
N TYR A 51 17.25 -5.69 29.94
CA TYR A 51 17.42 -6.76 30.93
C TYR A 51 16.93 -6.36 32.32
N ARG A 52 17.23 -5.13 32.76
CA ARG A 52 16.80 -4.63 34.08
C ARG A 52 15.30 -4.39 34.11
N ASP A 53 14.73 -3.90 33.02
CA ASP A 53 13.30 -3.61 32.90
C ASP A 53 12.48 -4.91 32.93
N ILE A 54 12.89 -5.93 32.17
CA ILE A 54 12.27 -7.27 32.19
C ILE A 54 12.38 -7.89 33.60
N HIS A 55 13.57 -7.87 34.21
CA HIS A 55 13.77 -8.38 35.57
C HIS A 55 12.93 -7.63 36.62
N LYS A 56 12.78 -6.32 36.46
CA LYS A 56 11.93 -5.49 37.31
C LYS A 56 10.46 -5.87 37.16
N LEU A 57 9.98 -6.07 35.93
CA LEU A 57 8.59 -6.41 35.64
C LEU A 57 8.20 -7.79 36.20
N PHE A 58 9.09 -8.79 36.10
CA PHE A 58 8.86 -10.11 36.71
C PHE A 58 8.65 -10.07 38.24
N LYS A 59 9.19 -9.05 38.92
CA LYS A 59 9.02 -8.85 40.37
C LYS A 59 7.77 -8.03 40.73
N ARG A 60 7.08 -7.46 39.75
CA ARG A 60 5.88 -6.63 39.97
C ARG A 60 4.64 -7.50 39.91
N GLN A 61 3.64 -7.13 40.72
CA GLN A 61 2.33 -7.77 40.70
C GLN A 61 1.67 -7.60 39.33
N GLU A 62 1.09 -8.69 38.83
CA GLU A 62 0.24 -8.69 37.65
C GLU A 62 -1.19 -8.29 38.04
N VAL A 63 -1.70 -7.29 37.34
CA VAL A 63 -3.08 -6.78 37.44
C VAL A 63 -3.70 -6.92 36.06
N ALA A 64 -4.88 -7.52 36.00
CA ALA A 64 -5.63 -7.76 34.77
C ALA A 64 -7.01 -7.08 34.85
N PRO A 65 -7.58 -6.62 33.72
CA PRO A 65 -8.95 -6.08 33.68
C PRO A 65 -9.96 -7.12 34.17
N THR A 66 -11.01 -6.67 34.86
CA THR A 66 -12.08 -7.57 35.37
C THR A 66 -12.84 -8.29 34.27
N SER A 67 -12.89 -7.69 33.08
CA SER A 67 -13.48 -8.24 31.85
C SER A 67 -12.59 -9.24 31.12
N SER A 68 -11.30 -9.35 31.47
CA SER A 68 -10.34 -10.15 30.72
C SER A 68 -10.58 -11.66 30.87
N GLY A 69 -10.65 -12.34 29.74
CA GLY A 69 -10.87 -13.78 29.64
C GLY A 69 -9.59 -14.61 29.61
N LEU A 70 -9.73 -15.83 29.11
CA LEU A 70 -8.63 -16.80 28.99
C LEU A 70 -7.62 -16.41 27.90
N MET A 71 -8.06 -15.69 26.86
CA MET A 71 -7.19 -15.30 25.74
C MET A 71 -6.15 -14.28 26.19
N PHE A 72 -6.55 -13.31 27.01
CA PHE A 72 -5.65 -12.37 27.66
C PHE A 72 -4.56 -13.08 28.49
N ARG A 73 -4.93 -14.09 29.30
CA ARG A 73 -3.95 -14.81 30.14
C ARG A 73 -3.02 -15.73 29.36
N LEU A 74 -3.49 -16.32 28.27
CA LEU A 74 -2.69 -17.21 27.43
C LEU A 74 -1.70 -16.47 26.54
N MET A 75 -2.04 -15.25 26.11
CA MET A 75 -1.26 -14.54 25.09
C MET A 75 0.25 -14.46 25.42
N PRO A 76 0.72 -14.05 26.61
CA PRO A 76 2.16 -13.91 26.86
C PRO A 76 2.93 -15.24 26.68
N TRP A 77 2.31 -16.34 27.08
CA TRP A 77 2.86 -17.69 26.91
C TRP A 77 2.85 -18.14 25.46
N VAL A 78 1.79 -17.82 24.70
CA VAL A 78 1.72 -18.14 23.26
C VAL A 78 2.76 -17.35 22.47
N LEU A 79 2.96 -16.05 22.77
CA LEU A 79 3.95 -15.22 22.06
C LEU A 79 5.36 -15.79 22.22
N ILE A 80 5.77 -16.10 23.46
CA ILE A 80 7.13 -16.59 23.72
C ILE A 80 7.31 -18.03 23.21
N SER A 81 6.34 -18.92 23.43
CA SER A 81 6.44 -20.33 23.03
C SER A 81 6.47 -20.50 21.51
N SER A 82 5.60 -19.80 20.76
CA SER A 82 5.58 -19.87 19.29
C SER A 82 6.92 -19.41 18.69
N MET A 83 7.50 -18.32 19.21
CA MET A 83 8.79 -17.81 18.74
C MET A 83 9.96 -18.71 19.16
N LEU A 84 9.89 -19.37 20.32
CA LEU A 84 10.89 -20.36 20.73
C LEU A 84 10.87 -21.60 19.83
N VAL A 85 9.69 -22.14 19.52
CA VAL A 85 9.56 -23.27 18.59
C VAL A 85 10.10 -22.88 17.20
N LEU A 86 9.79 -21.66 16.76
CA LEU A 86 10.32 -21.15 15.51
C LEU A 86 11.86 -21.01 15.56
N ALA A 87 12.41 -20.48 16.64
CA ALA A 87 13.85 -20.37 16.88
C ALA A 87 14.56 -21.75 16.90
N MET A 88 13.90 -22.79 17.41
CA MET A 88 14.40 -24.18 17.40
C MET A 88 14.47 -24.77 15.99
N ALA A 89 13.55 -24.37 15.10
CA ALA A 89 13.41 -24.94 13.76
C ALA A 89 14.44 -24.41 12.75
N LEU A 90 14.98 -23.20 12.95
CA LEU A 90 15.84 -22.55 11.94
C LEU A 90 17.25 -23.16 11.90
N PRO A 91 17.84 -23.42 10.71
CA PRO A 91 19.21 -23.90 10.56
C PRO A 91 20.22 -22.74 10.68
N LEU A 92 20.39 -22.19 11.88
CA LEU A 92 21.17 -20.98 12.13
C LEU A 92 22.66 -21.21 12.39
N PHE A 93 22.99 -22.13 13.31
CA PHE A 93 24.37 -22.38 13.72
C PHE A 93 24.99 -23.59 13.01
N ILE A 94 24.16 -24.54 12.61
CA ILE A 94 24.53 -25.78 11.92
C ILE A 94 23.76 -25.87 10.60
N THR A 95 24.23 -26.72 9.68
CA THR A 95 23.64 -26.87 8.34
C THR A 95 22.32 -27.65 8.33
N VAL A 96 21.96 -28.31 9.43
CA VAL A 96 20.73 -29.08 9.60
C VAL A 96 19.74 -28.31 10.48
N SER A 97 18.44 -28.49 10.26
CA SER A 97 17.42 -27.95 11.19
C SER A 97 17.51 -28.70 12.52
N PRO A 98 17.76 -28.02 13.66
CA PRO A 98 17.85 -28.67 14.96
C PRO A 98 16.53 -29.31 15.41
N PHE A 99 15.40 -28.74 15.00
CA PHE A 99 14.06 -29.27 15.25
C PHE A 99 13.32 -29.53 13.94
N ALA A 100 13.57 -30.69 13.35
CA ALA A 100 13.05 -31.06 12.03
C ALA A 100 11.51 -31.02 11.94
N GLY A 101 10.80 -31.37 13.04
CA GLY A 101 9.33 -31.33 13.09
C GLY A 101 8.72 -29.93 12.99
N GLY A 102 9.49 -28.87 13.24
CA GLY A 102 9.08 -27.47 13.06
C GLY A 102 9.74 -26.79 11.86
N GLY A 103 10.64 -27.47 11.14
CA GLY A 103 11.43 -26.91 10.03
C GLY A 103 10.70 -26.85 8.69
N ASP A 104 9.39 -27.09 8.67
CA ASP A 104 8.56 -26.98 7.47
C ASP A 104 7.98 -25.55 7.32
N LEU A 105 7.94 -25.07 6.09
CA LEU A 105 7.49 -23.72 5.76
C LEU A 105 6.02 -23.46 6.18
N ILE A 106 5.14 -24.44 6.00
CA ILE A 106 3.73 -24.30 6.37
C ILE A 106 3.61 -24.17 7.89
N THR A 107 4.37 -24.99 8.62
CA THR A 107 4.43 -24.93 10.08
C THR A 107 4.92 -23.56 10.57
N LEU A 108 5.94 -23.00 9.93
CA LEU A 108 6.45 -21.65 10.23
C LEU A 108 5.37 -20.57 10.05
N ILE A 109 4.65 -20.62 8.93
CA ILE A 109 3.57 -19.66 8.63
C ILE A 109 2.47 -19.77 9.69
N TYR A 110 2.08 -20.98 10.09
CA TYR A 110 1.11 -21.18 11.16
C TYR A 110 1.59 -20.68 12.52
N LEU A 111 2.87 -20.84 12.87
CA LEU A 111 3.44 -20.32 14.11
C LEU A 111 3.43 -18.78 14.14
N LEU A 112 3.71 -18.13 13.01
CA LEU A 112 3.61 -16.66 12.87
C LEU A 112 2.15 -16.19 12.93
N ALA A 113 1.23 -16.89 12.27
CA ALA A 113 -0.20 -16.59 12.33
C ALA A 113 -0.76 -16.79 13.75
N LEU A 114 -0.35 -17.84 14.46
CA LEU A 114 -0.73 -18.11 15.84
C LEU A 114 -0.31 -16.97 16.78
N PHE A 115 0.92 -16.47 16.63
CA PHE A 115 1.43 -15.32 17.40
C PHE A 115 0.48 -14.13 17.26
N ARG A 116 0.12 -13.76 16.03
CA ARG A 116 -0.74 -12.60 15.76
C ARG A 116 -2.18 -12.81 16.17
N PHE A 117 -2.71 -14.01 15.94
CA PHE A 117 -4.07 -14.36 16.29
C PHE A 117 -4.30 -14.13 17.79
N PHE A 118 -3.41 -14.66 18.64
CA PHE A 118 -3.50 -14.46 20.09
C PHE A 118 -3.20 -13.01 20.50
N PHE A 119 -2.23 -12.35 19.87
CA PHE A 119 -1.96 -10.93 20.12
C PHE A 119 -3.21 -10.08 19.89
N ALA A 120 -3.85 -10.22 18.72
CA ALA A 120 -5.02 -9.45 18.36
C ALA A 120 -6.26 -9.82 19.20
N LEU A 121 -6.49 -11.12 19.43
CA LEU A 121 -7.62 -11.58 20.22
C LEU A 121 -7.54 -11.09 21.67
N SER A 122 -6.33 -11.01 22.24
CA SER A 122 -6.14 -10.48 23.59
C SER A 122 -6.55 -9.00 23.70
N GLY A 123 -6.38 -8.20 22.64
CA GLY A 123 -6.84 -6.81 22.63
C GLY A 123 -8.36 -6.69 22.63
N LEU A 124 -9.05 -7.61 21.97
CA LEU A 124 -10.52 -7.66 21.97
C LEU A 124 -11.09 -8.22 23.30
N ASP A 125 -10.40 -9.18 23.90
CA ASP A 125 -10.81 -9.87 25.14
C ASP A 125 -10.80 -8.95 26.38
N THR A 126 -10.04 -7.85 26.34
CA THR A 126 -9.99 -6.87 27.45
C THR A 126 -11.26 -6.02 27.55
N GLY A 127 -12.05 -5.91 26.47
CA GLY A 127 -13.20 -5.00 26.40
C GLY A 127 -12.82 -3.51 26.33
N SER A 128 -11.53 -3.19 26.23
CA SER A 128 -11.02 -1.83 26.11
C SER A 128 -11.04 -1.36 24.65
N PRO A 129 -11.69 -0.22 24.33
CA PRO A 129 -11.69 0.31 22.96
C PRO A 129 -10.28 0.59 22.42
N PHE A 130 -9.35 0.99 23.28
CA PHE A 130 -7.98 1.32 22.90
C PHE A 130 -7.17 0.08 22.52
N ALA A 131 -7.27 -0.99 23.33
CA ALA A 131 -6.65 -2.27 23.05
C ALA A 131 -7.23 -2.91 21.77
N GLY A 132 -8.54 -2.78 21.55
CA GLY A 132 -9.23 -3.26 20.35
C GLY A 132 -8.79 -2.55 19.06
N VAL A 133 -8.61 -1.22 19.11
CA VAL A 133 -8.09 -0.45 17.96
C VAL A 133 -6.64 -0.85 17.63
N GLY A 134 -5.79 -1.03 18.63
CA GLY A 134 -4.42 -1.51 18.42
C GLY A 134 -4.35 -2.92 17.85
N ALA A 135 -5.20 -3.84 18.34
CA ALA A 135 -5.35 -5.18 17.78
C ALA A 135 -5.81 -5.19 16.32
N SER A 136 -6.78 -4.34 15.98
CA SER A 136 -7.27 -4.18 14.61
C SER A 136 -6.17 -3.70 13.64
N ARG A 137 -5.30 -2.79 14.09
CA ARG A 137 -4.14 -2.32 13.32
C ARG A 137 -3.16 -3.46 13.04
N GLU A 138 -2.80 -4.24 14.05
CA GLU A 138 -1.87 -5.36 13.88
C GLU A 138 -2.43 -6.47 12.98
N LEU A 139 -3.75 -6.70 13.01
CA LEU A 139 -4.44 -7.60 12.07
C LEU A 139 -4.40 -7.07 10.64
N THR A 140 -4.67 -5.78 10.47
CA THR A 140 -4.64 -5.16 9.13
C THR A 140 -3.25 -5.22 8.54
N LEU A 141 -2.20 -4.89 9.32
CA LEU A 141 -0.82 -5.06 8.89
C LEU A 141 -0.50 -6.52 8.52
N GLY A 142 -1.07 -7.50 9.21
CA GLY A 142 -0.81 -8.91 8.93
C GLY A 142 -1.44 -9.39 7.64
N ILE A 143 -2.69 -9.03 7.41
CA ILE A 143 -3.39 -9.34 6.15
C ILE A 143 -2.64 -8.75 4.94
N LEU A 144 -1.97 -7.62 5.11
CA LEU A 144 -1.17 -7.00 4.05
C LEU A 144 0.18 -7.69 3.83
N VAL A 145 0.87 -8.12 4.90
CA VAL A 145 2.28 -8.56 4.85
C VAL A 145 2.43 -10.07 4.72
N GLU A 146 1.58 -10.87 5.37
CA GLU A 146 1.69 -12.32 5.39
C GLU A 146 1.66 -12.95 3.99
N PRO A 147 0.77 -12.53 3.07
CA PRO A 147 0.75 -13.10 1.71
C PRO A 147 2.05 -12.82 0.96
N MET A 148 2.69 -11.68 1.20
CA MET A 148 4.00 -11.34 0.64
C MET A 148 5.09 -12.25 1.20
N LEU A 149 5.09 -12.47 2.52
CA LEU A 149 6.01 -13.40 3.17
C LEU A 149 5.81 -14.83 2.63
N ILE A 150 4.57 -15.33 2.62
CA ILE A 150 4.21 -16.68 2.12
C ILE A 150 4.66 -16.86 0.68
N LEU A 151 4.34 -15.92 -0.20
CA LEU A 151 4.69 -16.01 -1.62
C LEU A 151 6.22 -16.02 -1.80
N SER A 152 6.95 -15.17 -1.10
CA SER A 152 8.40 -15.11 -1.18
C SER A 152 9.07 -16.41 -0.72
N LEU A 153 8.55 -17.02 0.35
CA LEU A 153 9.05 -18.28 0.88
C LEU A 153 8.66 -19.47 0.00
N LEU A 154 7.47 -19.45 -0.60
CA LEU A 154 7.00 -20.49 -1.51
C LEU A 154 7.80 -20.51 -2.82
N VAL A 155 8.22 -19.34 -3.33
CA VAL A 155 9.16 -19.25 -4.46
C VAL A 155 10.46 -19.98 -4.13
N LEU A 156 11.00 -19.78 -2.92
CA LEU A 156 12.20 -20.51 -2.49
C LEU A 156 11.96 -22.01 -2.36
N ALA A 157 10.80 -22.41 -1.84
CA ALA A 157 10.42 -23.81 -1.73
C ALA A 157 10.37 -24.50 -3.09
N LEU A 158 9.88 -23.81 -4.13
CA LEU A 158 9.89 -24.31 -5.51
C LEU A 158 11.29 -24.40 -6.10
N ILE A 159 12.16 -23.42 -5.84
CA ILE A 159 13.56 -23.47 -6.29
C ILE A 159 14.30 -24.66 -5.66
N ALA A 160 13.98 -24.97 -4.40
CA ALA A 160 14.60 -26.05 -3.64
C ALA A 160 13.91 -27.40 -3.76
N ASP A 161 12.78 -27.47 -4.48
CA ASP A 161 11.90 -28.63 -4.58
C ASP A 161 11.53 -29.25 -3.21
N SER A 162 11.34 -28.38 -2.20
CA SER A 162 11.07 -28.79 -0.83
C SER A 162 10.47 -27.66 0.00
N THR A 163 9.53 -27.97 0.88
CA THR A 163 9.00 -27.03 1.87
C THR A 163 9.85 -26.99 3.15
N HIS A 164 10.88 -27.83 3.27
CA HIS A 164 11.75 -27.84 4.44
C HIS A 164 12.83 -26.75 4.37
N ILE A 165 12.90 -25.92 5.42
CA ILE A 165 13.81 -24.76 5.54
C ILE A 165 15.28 -25.18 5.43
N GLU A 166 15.64 -26.35 5.96
CA GLU A 166 16.99 -26.93 5.83
C GLU A 166 17.38 -27.12 4.37
N MET A 167 16.51 -27.76 3.59
CA MET A 167 16.75 -28.03 2.17
C MET A 167 16.81 -26.73 1.38
N ILE A 168 15.87 -25.81 1.63
CA ILE A 168 15.85 -24.49 0.99
C ILE A 168 17.16 -23.74 1.23
N SER A 169 17.56 -23.60 2.50
CA SER A 169 18.79 -22.90 2.89
C SER A 169 20.05 -23.54 2.30
N ASN A 170 20.10 -24.87 2.24
CA ASN A 170 21.24 -25.60 1.68
C ASN A 170 21.32 -25.49 0.16
N THR A 171 20.18 -25.52 -0.55
CA THR A 171 20.13 -25.27 -2.00
C THR A 171 20.63 -23.86 -2.33
N LEU A 172 20.20 -22.85 -1.58
CA LEU A 172 20.66 -21.46 -1.75
C LEU A 172 22.15 -21.28 -1.42
N ALA A 173 22.72 -22.12 -0.55
CA ALA A 173 24.14 -22.09 -0.21
C ALA A 173 25.05 -22.68 -1.31
N MET A 174 24.52 -23.59 -2.14
CA MET A 174 25.27 -24.21 -3.24
C MET A 174 25.38 -23.30 -4.47
N GLY A 175 24.46 -22.33 -4.63
CA GLY A 175 24.44 -21.38 -5.73
C GLY A 175 23.03 -20.94 -6.08
N TRP A 176 22.90 -19.87 -6.87
CA TRP A 176 21.59 -19.39 -7.32
C TRP A 176 21.28 -19.94 -8.72
N ASN A 177 20.50 -21.02 -8.78
CA ASN A 177 20.05 -21.62 -10.04
C ASN A 177 19.13 -20.68 -10.83
N SER A 178 18.34 -19.87 -10.12
CA SER A 178 17.44 -18.86 -10.70
C SER A 178 17.68 -17.49 -10.05
N PRO A 179 18.75 -16.76 -10.45
CA PRO A 179 19.18 -15.54 -9.76
C PRO A 179 18.10 -14.47 -9.65
N LEU A 180 17.33 -14.23 -10.72
CA LEU A 180 16.28 -13.21 -10.73
C LEU A 180 15.16 -13.53 -9.73
N THR A 181 14.62 -14.74 -9.75
CA THR A 181 13.54 -15.14 -8.83
C THR A 181 14.02 -15.15 -7.38
N THR A 182 15.27 -15.54 -7.14
CA THR A 182 15.88 -15.49 -5.81
C THR A 182 16.05 -14.06 -5.31
N VAL A 183 16.48 -13.12 -6.17
CA VAL A 183 16.59 -11.69 -5.81
C VAL A 183 15.22 -11.08 -5.52
N LEU A 184 14.21 -11.37 -6.35
CA LEU A 184 12.85 -10.88 -6.11
C LEU A 184 12.26 -11.44 -4.82
N ALA A 185 12.45 -12.74 -4.56
CA ALA A 185 12.05 -13.36 -3.29
C ALA A 185 12.82 -12.76 -2.09
N LEU A 186 14.11 -12.45 -2.25
CA LEU A 186 14.93 -11.80 -1.22
C LEU A 186 14.40 -10.42 -0.89
N LEU A 187 14.12 -9.58 -1.90
CA LEU A 187 13.59 -8.24 -1.69
C LEU A 187 12.20 -8.27 -1.06
N ALA A 188 11.33 -9.18 -1.53
CA ALA A 188 9.98 -9.32 -1.00
C ALA A 188 9.98 -9.83 0.44
N CYS A 189 10.76 -10.88 0.73
CA CYS A 189 10.89 -11.45 2.07
C CYS A 189 11.57 -10.47 3.03
N GLY A 190 12.62 -9.76 2.59
CA GLY A 190 13.29 -8.75 3.40
C GLY A 190 12.38 -7.59 3.78
N PHE A 191 11.53 -7.14 2.84
CA PHE A 191 10.52 -6.11 3.13
C PHE A 191 9.43 -6.63 4.08
N ALA A 192 8.94 -7.85 3.87
CA ALA A 192 7.96 -8.48 4.76
C ALA A 192 8.53 -8.68 6.17
N CYS A 193 9.76 -9.20 6.30
CA CYS A 193 10.46 -9.35 7.57
C CYS A 193 10.64 -8.01 8.27
N PHE A 194 11.02 -6.95 7.55
CA PHE A 194 11.15 -5.61 8.11
C PHE A 194 9.85 -5.10 8.73
N ILE A 195 8.71 -5.29 8.05
CA ILE A 195 7.40 -4.90 8.61
C ILE A 195 7.04 -5.79 9.80
N GLU A 196 7.27 -7.11 9.71
CA GLU A 196 6.98 -8.06 10.79
C GLU A 196 7.79 -7.83 12.07
N MET A 197 8.98 -7.27 11.95
CA MET A 197 9.78 -6.83 13.09
C MET A 197 9.14 -5.66 13.86
N GLY A 198 8.07 -5.04 13.35
CA GLY A 198 7.35 -3.96 14.03
C GLY A 198 8.20 -2.70 14.27
N LYS A 199 9.29 -2.53 13.51
CA LYS A 199 10.19 -1.39 13.67
C LYS A 199 9.59 -0.16 13.00
N ILE A 200 9.01 0.70 13.84
CA ILE A 200 8.50 2.00 13.39
C ILE A 200 9.70 2.92 13.08
N PRO A 201 9.87 3.39 11.82
CA PRO A 201 11.05 4.16 11.42
C PRO A 201 11.17 5.53 12.10
N PHE A 202 10.09 6.04 12.71
CA PHE A 202 10.05 7.30 13.44
C PHE A 202 9.16 7.18 14.68
N ASP A 203 9.75 6.83 15.82
CA ASP A 203 9.06 6.72 17.10
C ASP A 203 9.55 7.84 18.03
N VAL A 204 8.64 8.67 18.53
CA VAL A 204 8.96 9.81 19.40
C VAL A 204 8.96 9.30 20.84
N ALA A 205 10.13 9.27 21.46
CA ALA A 205 10.35 8.66 22.79
C ALA A 205 9.58 9.31 23.97
N GLU A 206 8.76 10.34 23.73
CA GLU A 206 8.04 11.12 24.74
C GLU A 206 6.51 11.00 24.64
N ALA A 207 5.99 10.19 23.72
CA ALA A 207 4.56 9.93 23.61
C ALA A 207 4.34 8.43 23.41
N GLU A 208 4.46 7.64 24.49
CA GLU A 208 3.76 6.37 24.59
C GLU A 208 2.25 6.70 24.62
N GLN A 209 1.67 7.02 23.46
CA GLN A 209 0.23 7.11 23.33
C GLN A 209 -0.30 5.69 23.50
N GLU A 210 -1.21 5.50 24.44
CA GLU A 210 -1.87 4.23 24.75
C GLU A 210 -2.40 3.51 23.48
N LEU A 211 -2.71 4.26 22.41
CA LEU A 211 -3.10 3.73 21.10
C LEU A 211 -1.99 2.98 20.33
N GLN A 212 -0.70 3.20 20.61
CA GLN A 212 0.40 2.64 19.84
C GLN A 212 0.82 1.23 20.31
N GLU A 213 0.74 0.96 21.62
CA GLU A 213 1.14 -0.32 22.23
C GLU A 213 0.07 -1.42 22.11
N GLY A 214 -1.15 -1.03 21.74
CA GLY A 214 -2.25 -1.95 21.45
C GLY A 214 -2.63 -2.81 22.65
N PRO A 215 -2.76 -4.15 22.50
CA PRO A 215 -3.11 -5.03 23.63
C PRO A 215 -2.22 -4.90 24.86
N LEU A 216 -0.96 -4.46 24.70
CA LEU A 216 0.01 -4.35 25.80
C LEU A 216 -0.36 -3.31 26.85
N THR A 217 -1.21 -2.33 26.53
CA THR A 217 -1.62 -1.29 27.48
C THR A 217 -2.36 -1.84 28.69
N GLU A 218 -3.01 -2.99 28.52
CA GLU A 218 -3.82 -3.63 29.56
C GLU A 218 -3.00 -4.62 30.41
N TYR A 219 -1.75 -4.93 30.03
CA TYR A 219 -0.89 -5.86 30.77
C TYR A 219 -0.01 -5.15 31.79
N SER A 220 0.25 -5.83 32.90
CA SER A 220 1.17 -5.36 33.94
C SER A 220 1.96 -6.52 34.58
N GLY A 221 2.99 -6.20 35.36
CA GLY A 221 3.77 -7.20 36.08
C GLY A 221 4.47 -8.24 35.20
N ALA A 222 4.42 -9.50 35.63
CA ALA A 222 5.07 -10.63 34.94
C ALA A 222 4.47 -10.94 33.56
N GLY A 223 3.14 -10.79 33.38
CA GLY A 223 2.50 -10.96 32.08
C GLY A 223 3.02 -9.97 31.03
N LEU A 224 3.21 -8.70 31.41
CA LEU A 224 3.82 -7.69 30.54
C LEU A 224 5.30 -8.01 30.24
N ALA A 225 6.04 -8.56 31.21
CA ALA A 225 7.44 -8.97 31.01
C ALA A 225 7.55 -10.06 29.93
N LEU A 226 6.71 -11.10 30.02
CA LEU A 226 6.66 -12.19 29.05
C LEU A 226 6.21 -11.71 27.67
N ALA A 227 5.21 -10.84 27.61
CA ALA A 227 4.72 -10.28 26.36
C ALA A 227 5.79 -9.44 25.65
N LYS A 228 6.47 -8.55 26.39
CA LYS A 228 7.59 -7.76 25.86
C LYS A 228 8.70 -8.68 25.37
N TRP A 229 9.13 -9.65 26.17
CA TRP A 229 10.19 -10.58 25.77
C TRP A 229 9.83 -11.39 24.52
N GLY A 230 8.58 -11.84 24.40
CA GLY A 230 8.07 -12.54 23.21
C GLY A 230 8.05 -11.66 21.95
N LEU A 231 7.63 -10.40 22.07
CA LEU A 231 7.66 -9.44 20.96
C LEU A 231 9.09 -9.10 20.52
N GLU A 232 9.98 -8.89 21.47
CA GLU A 232 11.39 -8.65 21.16
C GLU A 232 12.02 -9.90 20.51
N LEU A 233 11.66 -11.10 20.99
CA LEU A 233 12.14 -12.37 20.42
C LEU A 233 11.65 -12.53 18.98
N LYS A 234 10.39 -12.17 18.69
CA LYS A 234 9.86 -12.14 17.31
C LYS A 234 10.76 -11.34 16.40
N GLN A 235 11.24 -10.17 16.82
CA GLN A 235 12.12 -9.35 15.96
C GLN A 235 13.42 -10.08 15.63
N VAL A 236 14.06 -10.71 16.62
CA VAL A 236 15.31 -11.45 16.43
C VAL A 236 15.08 -12.69 15.57
N VAL A 237 13.99 -13.43 15.80
CA VAL A 237 13.65 -14.65 15.05
C VAL A 237 13.30 -14.33 13.59
N MET A 238 12.60 -13.22 13.32
CA MET A 238 12.31 -12.79 11.94
C MET A 238 13.59 -12.42 11.18
N ALA A 239 14.52 -11.69 11.80
CA ALA A 239 15.83 -11.43 11.22
C ALA A 239 16.64 -12.72 11.02
N ALA A 240 16.58 -13.63 12.00
CA ALA A 240 17.24 -14.93 11.92
C ALA A 240 16.67 -15.80 10.79
N LEU A 241 15.35 -15.79 10.56
CA LEU A 241 14.70 -16.47 9.43
C LEU A 241 15.23 -15.95 8.10
N PHE A 242 15.29 -14.62 7.93
CA PHE A 242 15.82 -14.00 6.72
C PHE A 242 17.28 -14.40 6.47
N VAL A 243 18.12 -14.32 7.51
CA VAL A 243 19.54 -14.72 7.45
C VAL A 243 19.69 -16.21 7.14
N ALA A 244 18.89 -17.08 7.76
CA ALA A 244 18.96 -18.52 7.56
C ALA A 244 18.66 -18.92 6.11
N LEU A 245 17.73 -18.22 5.45
CA LEU A 245 17.33 -18.52 4.07
C LEU A 245 18.24 -17.87 3.03
N PHE A 246 18.46 -16.56 3.12
CA PHE A 246 19.10 -15.79 2.05
C PHE A 246 20.59 -15.55 2.23
N LEU A 247 21.12 -15.69 3.46
CA LEU A 247 22.54 -15.52 3.77
C LEU A 247 23.16 -16.78 4.40
N PRO A 248 23.02 -17.97 3.77
CA PRO A 248 23.28 -19.26 4.41
C PRO A 248 24.77 -19.65 4.57
N PHE A 249 25.71 -18.71 4.47
CA PHE A 249 27.15 -18.96 4.64
C PHE A 249 27.59 -19.00 6.12
N GLY A 250 28.77 -19.54 6.44
CA GLY A 250 29.34 -19.47 7.80
C GLY A 250 28.64 -20.34 8.87
N ARG A 251 27.85 -21.33 8.44
CA ARG A 251 27.25 -22.36 9.32
C ARG A 251 28.26 -23.49 9.57
N ALA A 252 28.24 -24.07 10.77
CA ALA A 252 29.15 -25.14 11.13
C ALA A 252 28.83 -26.42 10.33
N GLN A 253 29.83 -26.95 9.62
CA GLN A 253 29.75 -28.23 8.90
C GLN A 253 30.12 -29.42 9.80
N GLU A 254 30.89 -29.15 10.86
CA GLU A 254 31.35 -30.13 11.85
C GLU A 254 31.01 -29.66 13.26
N LEU A 255 30.79 -30.60 14.19
CA LEU A 255 30.41 -30.34 15.58
C LEU A 255 31.61 -30.01 16.50
N SER A 256 32.70 -29.47 15.95
CA SER A 256 33.82 -29.04 16.78
C SER A 256 33.46 -27.75 17.54
N LEU A 257 33.96 -27.59 18.77
CA LEU A 257 33.72 -26.39 19.57
C LEU A 257 34.16 -25.12 18.82
N ALA A 258 35.27 -25.18 18.09
CA ALA A 258 35.77 -24.07 17.28
C ALA A 258 34.82 -23.71 16.13
N CYS A 259 34.28 -24.70 15.41
CA CYS A 259 33.30 -24.47 14.33
C CYS A 259 31.98 -23.91 14.86
N LEU A 260 31.52 -24.38 16.03
CA LEU A 260 30.28 -23.89 16.65
C LEU A 260 30.43 -22.46 17.20
N LEU A 261 31.56 -22.12 17.80
CA LEU A 261 31.81 -20.75 18.27
C LEU A 261 31.94 -19.76 17.10
N THR A 262 32.63 -20.16 16.03
CA THR A 262 32.73 -19.33 14.83
C THR A 262 31.38 -19.15 14.14
N SER A 263 30.58 -20.21 14.01
CA SER A 263 29.22 -20.09 13.44
C SER A 263 28.30 -19.24 14.31
N LEU A 264 28.38 -19.36 15.64
CA LEU A 264 27.66 -18.48 16.57
C LEU A 264 28.01 -17.01 16.32
N VAL A 265 29.30 -16.65 16.31
CA VAL A 265 29.74 -15.26 16.10
C VAL A 265 29.31 -14.74 14.73
N VAL A 266 29.49 -15.52 13.66
CA VAL A 266 29.12 -15.12 12.30
C VAL A 266 27.60 -14.91 12.19
N THR A 267 26.80 -15.84 12.73
CA THR A 267 25.34 -15.71 12.73
C THR A 267 24.87 -14.49 13.53
N LEU A 268 25.48 -14.22 14.69
CA LEU A 268 25.14 -13.03 15.48
C LEU A 268 25.50 -11.73 14.75
N LEU A 269 26.64 -11.67 14.06
CA LEU A 269 27.00 -10.51 13.25
C LEU A 269 26.04 -10.29 12.08
N LYS A 270 25.56 -11.36 11.44
CA LYS A 270 24.56 -11.28 10.35
C LYS A 270 23.21 -10.80 10.84
N VAL A 271 22.70 -11.41 11.91
CA VAL A 271 21.45 -11.00 12.54
C VAL A 271 21.57 -9.55 13.01
N PHE A 272 22.72 -9.15 13.57
CA PHE A 272 22.98 -7.76 13.95
C PHE A 272 23.00 -6.81 12.75
N ALA A 273 23.65 -7.19 11.65
CA ALA A 273 23.72 -6.39 10.44
C ALA A 273 22.31 -6.17 9.86
N ASP A 274 21.52 -7.24 9.73
CA ASP A 274 20.13 -7.18 9.28
C ASP A 274 19.25 -6.36 10.25
N PHE A 275 19.49 -6.50 11.54
CA PHE A 275 18.81 -5.71 12.55
C PHE A 275 19.16 -4.21 12.46
N CYS A 276 20.38 -3.86 12.00
CA CYS A 276 20.89 -2.50 11.82
C CYS A 276 20.55 -1.86 10.47
N THR A 277 20.43 -2.63 9.37
CA THR A 277 20.02 -2.11 8.05
C THR A 277 18.64 -1.44 8.15
N GLY A 278 17.75 -1.94 9.01
CA GLY A 278 16.48 -1.30 9.36
C GLY A 278 16.60 0.12 9.97
N PHE A 279 17.76 0.51 10.51
CA PHE A 279 18.00 1.83 11.10
C PHE A 279 18.81 2.77 10.20
N ASN A 280 19.46 2.27 9.15
CA ASN A 280 20.50 3.00 8.42
C ASN A 280 19.91 4.00 7.40
N ARG A 281 19.17 5.01 7.89
CA ARG A 281 18.71 6.18 7.11
C ARG A 281 19.39 7.48 7.54
N ARG A 282 20.49 7.42 8.29
CA ARG A 282 21.10 8.61 8.89
C ARG A 282 21.89 9.51 7.93
N LYS A 283 22.25 9.06 6.72
CA LYS A 283 22.90 9.94 5.72
C LYS A 283 21.93 10.70 4.83
N HIS A 284 20.65 10.36 4.80
CA HIS A 284 19.62 11.18 4.14
C HIS A 284 18.91 12.10 5.15
N ALA A 285 19.71 12.86 5.90
CA ALA A 285 19.22 13.86 6.85
C ALA A 285 18.60 15.11 6.17
N GLY A 286 18.51 15.13 4.83
CA GLY A 286 17.72 16.11 4.06
C GLY A 286 16.23 15.76 3.99
N THR A 287 15.83 14.50 4.20
CA THR A 287 14.46 14.01 4.01
C THR A 287 13.57 14.15 5.26
N ARG A 288 13.94 15.07 6.16
CA ARG A 288 13.67 14.99 7.60
C ARG A 288 12.34 15.58 8.08
N ALA A 289 11.29 15.61 7.26
CA ALA A 289 10.00 16.15 7.72
C ALA A 289 8.80 15.74 6.86
N PHE A 290 8.76 14.50 6.39
CA PHE A 290 7.74 14.06 5.43
C PHE A 290 6.72 13.07 5.97
N PHE A 291 6.93 12.53 7.16
CA PHE A 291 6.26 11.30 7.58
C PHE A 291 5.82 11.40 9.04
N THR A 292 4.79 12.20 9.27
CA THR A 292 4.03 12.17 10.52
C THR A 292 2.58 12.30 10.11
N HIS A 293 1.91 11.15 10.10
CA HIS A 293 0.48 10.85 10.16
C HIS A 293 0.20 9.64 9.25
N SER A 294 -0.31 8.56 9.86
CA SER A 294 -0.80 7.31 9.24
C SER A 294 0.26 6.27 8.81
N PRO A 295 0.45 5.18 9.58
CA PRO A 295 1.31 4.04 9.20
C PRO A 295 0.85 3.28 7.93
N CYS A 296 -0.38 3.50 7.47
CA CYS A 296 -0.99 2.73 6.38
C CYS A 296 -0.63 3.23 4.96
N ASP A 297 -0.21 4.49 4.81
CA ASP A 297 -0.17 5.12 3.48
C ASP A 297 1.17 5.00 2.74
N LEU A 298 2.16 4.28 3.27
CA LEU A 298 3.54 4.41 2.80
C LEU A 298 4.31 3.12 2.49
N ALA A 299 3.61 2.01 2.32
CA ALA A 299 4.22 0.69 2.16
C ALA A 299 4.86 0.38 0.78
N TRP A 300 4.97 1.32 -0.17
CA TRP A 300 5.26 0.92 -1.57
C TRP A 300 6.27 1.74 -2.38
N LEU A 301 6.98 2.72 -1.79
CA LEU A 301 7.86 3.61 -2.57
C LEU A 301 9.37 3.39 -2.38
N GLN A 302 9.77 2.28 -1.75
CA GLN A 302 11.18 2.12 -1.33
C GLN A 302 12.20 1.78 -2.44
N PRO A 303 11.88 1.10 -3.55
CA PRO A 303 12.91 0.80 -4.57
C PRO A 303 13.30 2.00 -5.44
N CYS A 304 12.37 2.90 -5.77
CA CYS A 304 12.61 3.96 -6.76
C CYS A 304 13.42 5.17 -6.22
N CYS A 305 13.44 5.40 -4.90
CA CYS A 305 14.11 6.57 -4.34
C CYS A 305 15.64 6.45 -4.20
N ALA A 306 16.22 5.28 -4.50
CA ALA A 306 17.65 5.03 -4.32
C ALA A 306 18.55 5.76 -5.34
N CYS A 307 18.02 6.27 -6.47
CA CYS A 307 18.84 6.83 -7.54
C CYS A 307 18.96 8.37 -7.59
N MET A 308 18.14 9.16 -6.90
CA MET A 308 18.23 10.65 -7.01
C MET A 308 17.95 11.39 -5.69
N GLY A 309 18.72 11.07 -4.66
CA GLY A 309 18.68 11.77 -3.38
C GLY A 309 19.42 13.11 -3.40
N LEU A 310 18.85 14.17 -3.96
CA LEU A 310 19.24 15.56 -3.66
C LEU A 310 18.04 16.49 -3.85
N LEU A 311 17.82 17.36 -2.85
CA LEU A 311 16.86 18.46 -2.76
C LEU A 311 15.57 18.13 -1.98
N VAL A 312 15.38 18.89 -0.88
CA VAL A 312 14.10 19.46 -0.38
C VAL A 312 14.10 19.53 1.16
N ASN A 313 14.12 20.76 1.71
CA ASN A 313 13.89 21.05 3.14
C ASN A 313 12.61 21.90 3.37
N ARG A 314 12.21 21.98 4.65
CA ARG A 314 10.96 22.36 5.36
C ARG A 314 10.44 23.80 5.24
N SER A 315 9.11 23.98 5.33
CA SER A 315 8.44 24.67 6.48
C SER A 315 6.92 24.40 6.51
N VAL A 316 6.36 24.13 7.70
CA VAL A 316 4.93 24.24 8.03
C VAL A 316 4.87 24.95 9.37
N ARG A 317 4.17 26.10 9.40
CA ARG A 317 3.65 26.76 10.60
C ARG A 317 2.20 26.28 10.73
N SER A 318 1.81 25.70 11.86
CA SER A 318 0.40 25.66 12.28
C SER A 318 0.22 26.62 13.43
N THR A 319 -0.91 27.30 13.37
CA THR A 319 -1.43 28.30 14.28
C THR A 319 -1.83 27.69 15.62
N ASP A 320 -1.24 28.17 16.71
CA ASP A 320 -1.88 28.28 18.02
C ASP A 320 -1.46 29.63 18.62
N GLY A 321 -2.44 30.50 18.87
CA GLY A 321 -2.23 31.76 19.57
C GLY A 321 -1.90 31.46 21.03
N ILE A 322 -0.68 31.83 21.46
CA ILE A 322 -0.25 32.26 22.82
C ILE A 322 1.30 32.37 22.89
N TRP A 323 2.07 31.80 21.96
CA TRP A 323 3.56 31.79 22.02
C TRP A 323 4.28 32.75 21.06
N LYS A 324 3.76 33.97 20.87
CA LYS A 324 4.16 34.85 19.75
C LYS A 324 5.37 35.78 19.97
N SER A 325 6.19 35.65 21.02
CA SER A 325 7.23 36.67 21.30
C SER A 325 8.67 36.20 21.53
N CYS A 326 9.05 34.94 21.29
CA CYS A 326 10.41 34.50 21.64
C CYS A 326 11.17 33.65 20.59
N SER A 327 10.57 33.31 19.44
CA SER A 327 11.22 32.43 18.43
C SER A 327 11.63 33.11 17.11
N ASP A 328 11.32 34.41 16.94
CA ASP A 328 11.55 35.11 15.67
C ASP A 328 13.00 35.59 15.49
N ASP A 329 13.73 35.91 16.57
CA ASP A 329 15.07 36.51 16.45
C ASP A 329 16.21 35.50 16.19
N VAL A 330 16.08 34.25 16.66
CA VAL A 330 17.15 33.24 16.51
C VAL A 330 17.15 32.61 15.11
N ASN A 331 15.98 32.49 14.47
CA ASN A 331 15.85 31.86 13.14
C ASN A 331 16.26 32.81 11.99
N ALA A 332 16.20 34.12 12.19
CA ALA A 332 16.60 35.12 11.21
C ALA A 332 18.14 35.21 11.01
N ALA A 333 18.91 34.79 12.02
CA ALA A 333 20.37 34.81 11.97
C ALA A 333 20.95 33.60 11.21
N PHE A 334 20.29 32.43 11.29
CA PHE A 334 20.75 31.21 10.63
C PHE A 334 20.46 31.20 9.11
N TYR A 335 19.37 31.86 8.69
CA TYR A 335 18.93 31.88 7.29
C TYR A 335 19.82 32.72 6.35
N ARG A 336 20.65 33.63 6.90
CA ARG A 336 21.57 34.47 6.11
C ARG A 336 22.87 33.77 5.69
N ARG A 337 23.21 32.60 6.25
CA ARG A 337 24.54 31.99 6.08
C ARG A 337 24.69 30.93 4.98
N THR A 338 23.62 30.35 4.43
CA THR A 338 23.73 29.16 3.55
C THR A 338 23.15 29.36 2.15
N GLY A 339 23.27 30.54 1.56
CA GLY A 339 22.76 30.82 0.22
C GLY A 339 23.21 29.83 -0.86
N ARG A 340 22.26 29.04 -1.41
CA ARG A 340 22.11 28.63 -2.82
C ARG A 340 20.82 27.79 -3.01
N PHE A 341 20.09 28.08 -4.11
CA PHE A 341 18.66 27.86 -4.42
C PHE A 341 18.35 26.58 -5.23
N VAL A 342 17.04 26.21 -5.36
CA VAL A 342 16.48 25.69 -6.65
C VAL A 342 15.10 26.28 -7.03
N SER A 343 14.23 26.78 -6.13
CA SER A 343 13.16 27.73 -6.55
C SER A 343 12.61 28.54 -5.36
N PRO A 344 12.22 29.81 -5.55
CA PRO A 344 11.46 30.54 -4.53
C PRO A 344 10.12 29.84 -4.33
N GLN A 345 9.68 29.66 -3.08
CA GLN A 345 8.40 29.00 -2.72
C GLN A 345 7.19 29.56 -3.50
N ARG A 346 7.27 30.79 -3.99
CA ARG A 346 6.26 31.44 -4.84
C ARG A 346 6.11 30.87 -6.26
N ARG A 347 7.11 30.15 -6.81
CA ARG A 347 7.09 29.66 -8.21
C ARG A 347 6.97 28.14 -8.34
N ALA A 348 6.89 27.38 -7.25
CA ALA A 348 6.87 25.92 -7.33
C ALA A 348 5.65 25.35 -8.09
N ALA A 349 4.51 26.04 -7.99
CA ALA A 349 3.33 25.72 -8.79
C ALA A 349 3.58 25.89 -10.30
N GLU A 350 4.24 26.98 -10.71
CA GLU A 350 4.58 27.27 -12.11
C GLU A 350 5.54 26.20 -12.68
N TRP A 351 6.58 25.86 -11.91
CA TRP A 351 7.52 24.80 -12.28
C TRP A 351 6.86 23.43 -12.33
N GLY A 352 5.97 23.11 -11.38
CA GLY A 352 5.20 21.87 -11.37
C GLY A 352 4.37 21.72 -12.64
N VAL A 353 3.65 22.77 -13.04
CA VAL A 353 2.87 22.79 -14.28
C VAL A 353 3.79 22.65 -15.50
N LEU A 354 4.93 23.35 -15.55
CA LEU A 354 5.87 23.27 -16.66
C LEU A 354 6.41 21.85 -16.86
N PHE A 355 6.86 21.18 -15.80
CA PHE A 355 7.39 19.82 -15.89
C PHE A 355 6.31 18.82 -16.30
N ALA A 356 5.12 18.88 -15.68
CA ALA A 356 4.02 18.00 -16.07
C ALA A 356 3.59 18.22 -17.54
N ALA A 357 3.65 19.47 -18.02
CA ALA A 357 3.35 19.80 -19.41
C ALA A 357 4.41 19.23 -20.36
N LEU A 358 5.69 19.37 -20.02
CA LEU A 358 6.80 18.81 -20.79
C LEU A 358 6.72 17.27 -20.85
N THR A 359 6.42 16.60 -19.74
CA THR A 359 6.19 15.14 -19.73
C THR A 359 5.00 14.75 -20.59
N THR A 360 3.91 15.53 -20.57
CA THR A 360 2.75 15.29 -21.44
C THR A 360 3.11 15.44 -22.92
N LEU A 361 3.93 16.44 -23.28
CA LEU A 361 4.42 16.62 -24.65
C LEU A 361 5.32 15.47 -25.11
N CYS A 362 6.24 15.00 -24.26
CA CYS A 362 7.05 13.80 -24.53
C CYS A 362 6.18 12.55 -24.71
N MET A 363 5.10 12.43 -23.92
CA MET A 363 4.17 11.32 -24.06
C MET A 363 3.40 11.39 -25.39
N LEU A 364 2.96 12.58 -25.80
CA LEU A 364 2.32 12.78 -27.11
C LEU A 364 3.27 12.49 -28.28
N SER A 365 4.56 12.84 -28.16
CA SER A 365 5.54 12.49 -29.20
C SER A 365 5.78 10.99 -29.26
N LEU A 366 5.82 10.29 -28.11
CA LEU A 366 5.91 8.82 -28.06
C LEU A 366 4.69 8.16 -28.73
N ILE A 367 3.48 8.65 -28.44
CA ILE A 367 2.22 8.18 -29.05
C ILE A 367 2.26 8.40 -30.57
N SER A 368 2.74 9.55 -31.03
CA SER A 368 2.85 9.85 -32.46
C SER A 368 3.84 8.92 -33.15
N ALA A 369 5.01 8.67 -32.54
CA ALA A 369 5.99 7.73 -33.07
C ALA A 369 5.44 6.28 -33.09
N PHE A 370 4.75 5.85 -32.04
CA PHE A 370 4.12 4.52 -31.97
C PHE A 370 3.00 4.36 -33.00
N TYR A 371 2.21 5.41 -33.23
CA TYR A 371 1.18 5.42 -34.28
C TYR A 371 1.78 5.33 -35.68
N GLN A 372 2.88 6.05 -35.95
CA GLN A 372 3.60 5.97 -37.22
C GLN A 372 4.26 4.60 -37.45
N ALA A 373 4.53 3.85 -36.38
CA ALA A 373 5.05 2.49 -36.43
C ALA A 373 3.92 1.42 -36.41
N ASP A 374 2.73 1.75 -36.93
CA ASP A 374 1.56 0.86 -37.02
C ASP A 374 1.14 0.19 -35.68
N LYS A 375 1.43 0.84 -34.55
CA LYS A 375 1.16 0.34 -33.19
C LYS A 375 1.78 -1.06 -32.91
N VAL A 376 2.91 -1.38 -33.55
CA VAL A 376 3.64 -2.64 -33.32
C VAL A 376 4.33 -2.58 -31.96
N ALA A 377 4.09 -3.59 -31.11
CA ALA A 377 4.67 -3.64 -29.77
C ALA A 377 6.20 -3.74 -29.83
N VAL A 378 6.89 -2.89 -29.06
CA VAL A 378 8.36 -2.87 -28.98
C VAL A 378 8.78 -3.15 -27.54
N THR A 379 9.67 -4.12 -27.37
CA THR A 379 10.29 -4.43 -26.07
C THR A 379 11.75 -3.99 -26.11
N LEU A 380 12.09 -2.99 -25.30
CA LEU A 380 13.45 -2.50 -25.14
C LEU A 380 14.03 -3.08 -23.85
N THR A 381 15.02 -3.95 -24.00
CA THR A 381 15.73 -4.50 -22.84
C THR A 381 16.86 -3.58 -22.43
N LEU A 382 16.83 -3.12 -21.18
CA LEU A 382 17.79 -2.15 -20.63
C LEU A 382 18.90 -2.84 -19.83
N VAL A 383 18.59 -3.92 -19.11
CA VAL A 383 19.56 -4.67 -18.31
C VAL A 383 19.33 -6.17 -18.51
N ASN A 384 20.41 -6.88 -18.86
CA ASN A 384 20.44 -8.34 -19.00
C ASN A 384 21.42 -8.96 -18.01
N VAL A 385 21.09 -10.14 -17.51
CA VAL A 385 22.06 -11.06 -16.89
C VAL A 385 21.95 -12.40 -17.61
N GLY A 386 22.99 -12.74 -18.38
CA GLY A 386 22.94 -13.86 -19.32
C GLY A 386 21.88 -13.62 -20.40
N ASP A 387 21.07 -14.64 -20.65
CA ASP A 387 19.95 -14.59 -21.62
C ASP A 387 18.65 -14.05 -21.01
N VAL A 388 18.66 -13.62 -19.74
CA VAL A 388 17.47 -13.14 -19.02
C VAL A 388 17.46 -11.61 -18.94
N ALA A 389 16.41 -11.02 -19.50
CA ALA A 389 16.08 -9.61 -19.35
C ALA A 389 15.65 -9.31 -17.90
N LEU A 390 16.44 -8.50 -17.17
CA LEU A 390 16.13 -8.07 -15.79
C LEU A 390 15.26 -6.80 -15.76
N PHE A 391 15.56 -5.86 -16.65
CA PHE A 391 14.86 -4.58 -16.71
C PHE A 391 14.66 -4.18 -18.17
N GLY A 392 13.46 -3.72 -18.50
CA GLY A 392 13.10 -3.33 -19.85
C GLY A 392 11.79 -2.56 -19.90
N LEU A 393 11.55 -1.93 -21.06
CA LEU A 393 10.37 -1.15 -21.35
C LEU A 393 9.58 -1.86 -22.44
N VAL A 394 8.31 -2.16 -22.18
CA VAL A 394 7.38 -2.63 -23.21
C VAL A 394 6.51 -1.44 -23.63
N ILE A 395 6.59 -1.09 -24.91
CA ILE A 395 5.76 -0.05 -25.52
C ILE A 395 4.74 -0.75 -26.39
N ASP A 396 3.50 -0.79 -25.93
CA ASP A 396 2.38 -1.41 -26.63
C ASP A 396 1.09 -0.59 -26.49
N ARG A 397 0.00 -1.07 -27.08
CA ARG A 397 -1.29 -0.35 -27.14
C ARG A 397 -1.83 -0.02 -25.74
N VAL A 398 -1.72 -0.95 -24.80
CA VAL A 398 -2.28 -0.79 -23.44
C VAL A 398 -1.41 0.14 -22.60
N SER A 399 -0.09 -0.06 -22.64
CA SER A 399 0.84 0.75 -21.83
C SER A 399 0.88 2.20 -22.32
N THR A 400 0.85 2.43 -23.64
CA THR A 400 0.76 3.79 -24.20
C THR A 400 -0.54 4.50 -23.84
N LEU A 401 -1.68 3.80 -23.87
CA LEU A 401 -2.98 4.37 -23.52
C LEU A 401 -3.07 4.75 -22.03
N ILE A 402 -2.62 3.87 -21.13
CA ILE A 402 -2.69 4.11 -19.69
C ILE A 402 -1.67 5.18 -19.27
N LEU A 403 -0.46 5.14 -19.82
CA LEU A 403 0.56 6.15 -19.54
C LEU A 403 0.10 7.55 -19.98
N PHE A 404 -0.59 7.66 -21.12
CA PHE A 404 -1.22 8.91 -21.54
C PHE A 404 -2.18 9.45 -20.49
N VAL A 405 -3.11 8.60 -20.01
CA VAL A 405 -4.12 8.99 -19.02
C VAL A 405 -3.45 9.44 -17.73
N VAL A 406 -2.45 8.70 -17.24
CA VAL A 406 -1.74 9.00 -15.98
C VAL A 406 -0.98 10.32 -16.09
N VAL A 407 -0.26 10.57 -17.19
CA VAL A 407 0.52 11.80 -17.38
C VAL A 407 -0.39 13.00 -17.62
N PHE A 408 -1.40 12.85 -18.48
CA PHE A 408 -2.33 13.93 -18.82
C PHE A 408 -3.21 14.34 -17.62
N LEU A 409 -3.75 13.37 -16.87
CA LEU A 409 -4.47 13.69 -15.63
C LEU A 409 -3.53 14.25 -14.56
N GLY A 410 -2.26 13.82 -14.54
CA GLY A 410 -1.21 14.41 -13.70
C GLY A 410 -1.03 15.90 -13.97
N LEU A 411 -0.97 16.30 -15.25
CA LEU A 411 -0.94 17.71 -15.67
C LEU A 411 -2.19 18.46 -15.22
N LEU A 412 -3.40 17.92 -15.48
CA LEU A 412 -4.64 18.59 -15.11
C LEU A 412 -4.78 18.78 -13.59
N VAL A 413 -4.40 17.78 -12.80
CA VAL A 413 -4.39 17.87 -11.33
C VAL A 413 -3.36 18.90 -10.86
N THR A 414 -2.19 18.95 -11.50
CA THR A 414 -1.17 19.94 -11.20
C THR A 414 -1.70 21.37 -11.46
N ILE A 415 -2.35 21.60 -12.60
CA ILE A 415 -3.00 22.88 -12.92
C ILE A 415 -4.11 23.20 -11.91
N TYR A 416 -5.00 22.26 -11.60
CA TYR A 416 -6.09 22.46 -10.64
C TYR A 416 -5.57 22.83 -9.24
N SER A 417 -4.51 22.17 -8.80
CA SER A 417 -3.91 22.39 -7.48
C SER A 417 -3.38 23.81 -7.27
N THR A 418 -3.00 24.52 -8.36
CA THR A 418 -2.56 25.93 -8.30
C THR A 418 -3.67 26.87 -7.80
N GLY A 419 -4.94 26.56 -8.10
CA GLY A 419 -6.09 27.30 -7.57
C GLY A 419 -6.56 26.78 -6.22
N TYR A 420 -6.47 25.46 -6.00
CA TYR A 420 -6.99 24.80 -4.80
C TYR A 420 -6.17 25.05 -3.55
N LEU A 421 -4.84 25.04 -3.67
CA LEU A 421 -3.91 25.21 -2.56
C LEU A 421 -3.55 26.69 -2.38
N THR A 422 -4.55 27.47 -1.98
CA THR A 422 -4.39 28.87 -1.63
C THR A 422 -5.13 29.18 -0.32
N ASP A 423 -4.74 30.24 0.37
CA ASP A 423 -5.45 30.73 1.57
C ASP A 423 -6.92 31.14 1.29
N LYS A 424 -7.31 31.20 0.00
CA LYS A 424 -8.68 31.48 -0.44
C LYS A 424 -9.60 30.27 -0.37
N ASN A 425 -9.06 29.07 -0.14
CA ASN A 425 -9.84 27.85 0.05
C ASN A 425 -10.55 27.90 1.42
N ARG A 426 -11.89 27.92 1.41
CA ARG A 426 -12.69 28.13 2.63
C ARG A 426 -12.76 26.92 3.55
N GLU A 427 -12.57 25.70 3.05
CA GLU A 427 -12.60 24.48 3.87
C GLU A 427 -11.19 24.14 4.40
N HIS A 428 -10.15 24.32 3.57
CA HIS A 428 -8.76 24.02 3.93
C HIS A 428 -7.81 25.14 3.45
N PRO A 429 -7.72 26.27 4.16
CA PRO A 429 -6.87 27.40 3.78
C PRO A 429 -5.38 27.02 3.95
N HIS A 430 -4.73 26.67 2.85
CA HIS A 430 -3.32 26.28 2.85
C HIS A 430 -2.66 26.58 1.51
N ASN A 431 -1.53 27.30 1.53
CA ASN A 431 -0.72 27.55 0.34
C ASN A 431 0.09 26.31 -0.07
N GLY A 432 0.05 25.97 -1.36
CA GLY A 432 0.79 24.84 -1.93
C GLY A 432 2.29 24.94 -1.70
N THR A 433 2.89 23.91 -1.10
CA THR A 433 4.34 23.88 -0.82
C THR A 433 5.11 23.19 -1.94
N ASN A 434 6.40 23.51 -2.11
CA ASN A 434 7.28 22.83 -3.10
C ASN A 434 7.25 21.30 -2.97
N ARG A 435 7.06 20.85 -1.73
CA ARG A 435 6.86 19.47 -1.32
C ARG A 435 5.70 18.82 -2.06
N TYR A 436 4.51 19.40 -1.96
CA TYR A 436 3.33 18.89 -2.65
C TYR A 436 3.58 18.63 -4.15
N TYR A 437 4.13 19.63 -4.85
CA TYR A 437 4.40 19.53 -6.29
C TYR A 437 5.51 18.52 -6.62
N ALA A 438 6.54 18.42 -5.79
CA ALA A 438 7.61 17.44 -5.98
C ALA A 438 7.10 15.99 -5.85
N PHE A 439 6.28 15.69 -4.83
CA PHE A 439 5.71 14.34 -4.68
C PHE A 439 4.72 13.99 -5.77
N LEU A 440 3.92 14.97 -6.22
CA LEU A 440 3.02 14.78 -7.35
C LEU A 440 3.79 14.41 -8.63
N LEU A 441 4.90 15.10 -8.92
CA LEU A 441 5.77 14.81 -10.07
C LEU A 441 6.49 13.46 -9.98
N VAL A 442 7.06 13.12 -8.81
CA VAL A 442 7.71 11.82 -8.58
C VAL A 442 6.72 10.68 -8.77
N PHE A 443 5.49 10.86 -8.28
CA PHE A 443 4.44 9.87 -8.44
C PHE A 443 4.01 9.71 -9.91
N ILE A 444 3.89 10.80 -10.67
CA ILE A 444 3.63 10.74 -12.13
C ILE A 444 4.71 9.88 -12.83
N GLY A 445 5.98 10.04 -12.44
CA GLY A 445 7.11 9.28 -13.00
C GLY A 445 7.16 7.81 -12.56
N ALA A 446 6.87 7.50 -11.30
CA ALA A 446 6.96 6.12 -10.78
C ALA A 446 5.89 5.17 -11.37
N MET A 447 4.79 5.72 -11.88
CA MET A 447 3.68 4.95 -12.45
C MET A 447 3.96 4.37 -13.85
N SER A 448 5.13 4.63 -14.45
CA SER A 448 5.48 4.18 -15.81
C SER A 448 6.20 2.83 -15.89
N GLU A 449 6.38 2.10 -14.79
CA GLU A 449 7.24 0.89 -14.75
C GLU A 449 6.59 -0.27 -13.97
N LEU A 450 6.15 -1.37 -14.60
CA LEU A 450 5.83 -2.67 -13.96
C LEU A 450 5.70 -3.84 -14.97
N HIS A 451 6.43 -4.96 -14.78
CA HIS A 451 6.35 -6.21 -15.57
C HIS A 451 6.72 -7.48 -14.75
N GLY A 452 6.24 -8.68 -15.11
CA GLY A 452 6.82 -9.98 -14.69
C GLY A 452 5.89 -11.23 -14.75
N ASP A 453 6.49 -12.43 -14.97
CA ASP A 453 5.81 -13.73 -15.25
C ASP A 453 6.17 -14.91 -14.30
N ALA A 454 5.14 -15.67 -13.89
CA ALA A 454 5.06 -17.14 -13.69
C ALA A 454 3.56 -17.55 -13.60
N ARG A 455 3.17 -18.83 -13.80
CA ARG A 455 1.80 -19.09 -14.35
C ARG A 455 0.66 -19.50 -13.43
N TYR A 456 0.85 -19.90 -12.18
CA TYR A 456 -0.28 -20.21 -11.28
C TYR A 456 -0.15 -19.47 -9.95
N LEU A 457 1.00 -19.61 -9.30
CA LEU A 457 1.33 -18.82 -8.11
C LEU A 457 1.53 -17.34 -8.43
N VAL A 458 2.06 -17.02 -9.61
CA VAL A 458 2.25 -15.62 -9.97
C VAL A 458 0.96 -14.99 -10.52
N TYR A 459 0.08 -15.67 -11.27
CA TYR A 459 -1.24 -15.08 -11.54
C TYR A 459 -2.13 -14.98 -10.29
N GLY A 460 -2.08 -15.97 -9.40
CA GLY A 460 -2.74 -15.87 -8.09
C GLY A 460 -2.17 -14.75 -7.22
N GLY A 461 -0.84 -14.62 -7.15
CA GLY A 461 -0.14 -13.55 -6.44
C GLY A 461 -0.33 -12.17 -7.06
N ILE A 462 -0.39 -12.07 -8.39
CA ILE A 462 -0.72 -10.85 -9.12
C ILE A 462 -2.16 -10.44 -8.82
N LEU A 463 -3.12 -11.38 -8.88
CA LEU A 463 -4.51 -11.10 -8.54
C LEU A 463 -4.64 -10.60 -7.10
N PHE A 464 -3.94 -11.24 -6.16
CA PHE A 464 -3.90 -10.82 -4.76
C PHE A 464 -3.26 -9.44 -4.55
N ALA A 465 -2.11 -9.17 -5.19
CA ALA A 465 -1.46 -7.86 -5.15
C ALA A 465 -2.33 -6.78 -5.80
N ALA A 466 -3.01 -7.13 -6.88
CA ALA A 466 -3.95 -6.27 -7.59
C ALA A 466 -5.18 -5.94 -6.71
N TRP A 467 -5.66 -6.88 -5.90
CA TRP A 467 -6.74 -6.63 -4.93
C TRP A 467 -6.34 -5.59 -3.88
N GLY A 468 -5.15 -5.72 -3.31
CA GLY A 468 -4.63 -4.75 -2.33
C GLY A 468 -4.53 -3.34 -2.92
N LYS A 469 -3.97 -3.22 -4.14
CA LYS A 469 -3.80 -1.94 -4.83
C LYS A 469 -5.11 -1.30 -5.29
N SER A 470 -6.08 -2.10 -5.69
CA SER A 470 -7.36 -1.63 -6.22
C SER A 470 -8.51 -1.71 -5.21
N ALA A 471 -8.18 -1.76 -3.91
CA ALA A 471 -9.12 -1.74 -2.80
C ALA A 471 -10.27 -2.75 -2.96
N GLN A 472 -9.96 -3.97 -3.43
CA GLN A 472 -10.93 -5.06 -3.47
C GLN A 472 -11.11 -5.66 -2.08
N LEU A 473 -12.26 -6.28 -1.81
CA LEU A 473 -12.45 -7.01 -0.55
C LEU A 473 -11.42 -8.14 -0.41
N PRO A 474 -10.83 -8.36 0.79
CA PRO A 474 -11.07 -7.68 2.07
C PRO A 474 -10.14 -6.47 2.36
N MET A 475 -9.38 -5.99 1.37
CA MET A 475 -8.35 -4.95 1.50
C MET A 475 -8.86 -3.54 1.13
N GLN A 476 -10.16 -3.30 1.18
CA GLN A 476 -10.81 -2.05 0.74
C GLN A 476 -10.69 -0.90 1.75
N ALA A 477 -10.41 -1.20 3.02
CA ALA A 477 -10.59 -0.26 4.14
C ALA A 477 -9.74 1.01 4.03
N TRP A 478 -8.57 0.94 3.40
CA TRP A 478 -7.65 2.08 3.29
C TRP A 478 -8.19 3.20 2.39
N LEU A 479 -9.04 2.89 1.39
CA LEU A 479 -9.45 3.88 0.39
C LEU A 479 -10.43 4.94 0.93
N PRO A 480 -11.49 4.58 1.69
CA PRO A 480 -12.34 5.56 2.35
C PRO A 480 -11.59 6.44 3.35
N ASP A 481 -10.58 5.90 4.04
CA ASP A 481 -9.81 6.60 5.06
C ASP A 481 -8.80 7.57 4.45
N ALA A 482 -8.27 7.27 3.26
CA ALA A 482 -7.40 8.17 2.49
C ALA A 482 -8.08 9.48 2.03
N MET A 483 -9.40 9.63 2.24
CA MET A 483 -10.17 10.83 1.88
C MET A 483 -9.91 12.05 2.77
N GLU A 484 -9.03 11.94 3.76
CA GLU A 484 -8.48 13.11 4.48
C GLU A 484 -7.50 13.92 3.61
N ALA A 485 -6.85 13.30 2.63
CA ALA A 485 -5.89 13.97 1.75
C ALA A 485 -6.52 15.11 0.94
N PRO A 486 -5.78 16.15 0.53
CA PRO A 486 -6.30 17.21 -0.32
C PRO A 486 -7.00 16.69 -1.59
N THR A 487 -8.13 17.29 -1.94
CA THR A 487 -8.99 16.80 -3.03
C THR A 487 -8.30 16.61 -4.40
N PRO A 488 -7.31 17.46 -4.81
CA PRO A 488 -6.57 17.20 -6.04
C PRO A 488 -5.74 15.90 -5.98
N ILE A 489 -5.18 15.55 -4.81
CA ILE A 489 -4.50 14.26 -4.59
C ILE A 489 -5.50 13.14 -4.71
N SER A 490 -6.68 13.28 -4.06
CA SER A 490 -7.71 12.25 -4.13
C SER A 490 -8.19 12.02 -5.57
N ALA A 491 -8.36 13.09 -6.36
CA ALA A 491 -8.67 13.00 -7.78
C ALA A 491 -7.56 12.24 -8.53
N TYR A 492 -6.29 12.54 -8.30
CA TYR A 492 -5.23 11.86 -9.03
C TYR A 492 -5.02 10.41 -8.62
N LEU A 493 -4.80 10.16 -7.33
CA LEU A 493 -4.45 8.84 -6.79
C LEU A 493 -5.63 7.87 -6.91
N HIS A 494 -6.83 8.33 -6.55
CA HIS A 494 -7.99 7.44 -6.45
C HIS A 494 -8.86 7.47 -7.71
N ALA A 495 -8.80 8.51 -8.56
CA ALA A 495 -9.47 8.48 -9.86
C ALA A 495 -8.59 7.99 -11.00
N ALA A 496 -7.29 8.30 -11.07
CA ALA A 496 -6.50 8.06 -12.28
C ALA A 496 -5.42 7.00 -12.17
N SER A 497 -4.77 6.87 -11.02
CA SER A 497 -3.45 6.23 -10.94
C SER A 497 -3.35 5.07 -9.95
N MET A 498 -3.14 5.35 -8.66
CA MET A 498 -2.81 4.35 -7.63
C MET A 498 -3.76 3.15 -7.64
N VAL A 499 -5.06 3.40 -7.65
CA VAL A 499 -6.07 2.32 -7.62
C VAL A 499 -6.28 1.63 -8.97
N LYS A 500 -5.63 2.10 -10.05
CA LYS A 500 -5.68 1.52 -11.40
C LYS A 500 -4.51 0.59 -11.62
N VAL A 501 -3.44 0.72 -10.83
CA VAL A 501 -2.26 -0.16 -10.89
C VAL A 501 -2.67 -1.62 -10.79
N GLY A 502 -3.51 -1.99 -9.81
CA GLY A 502 -3.92 -3.38 -9.68
C GLY A 502 -4.72 -3.87 -10.89
N VAL A 503 -5.66 -3.06 -11.39
CA VAL A 503 -6.44 -3.39 -12.59
C VAL A 503 -5.53 -3.54 -13.82
N TYR A 504 -4.55 -2.66 -13.98
CA TYR A 504 -3.59 -2.69 -15.08
C TYR A 504 -2.69 -3.93 -15.02
N ILE A 505 -2.10 -4.25 -13.86
CA ILE A 505 -1.25 -5.44 -13.71
C ILE A 505 -2.07 -6.70 -14.02
N PHE A 506 -3.33 -6.76 -13.57
CA PHE A 506 -4.18 -7.90 -13.88
C PHE A 506 -4.52 -7.99 -15.37
N ALA A 507 -4.85 -6.86 -16.03
CA ALA A 507 -5.07 -6.82 -17.48
C ALA A 507 -3.82 -7.23 -18.26
N ARG A 508 -2.64 -6.76 -17.84
CA ARG A 508 -1.35 -7.09 -18.44
C ARG A 508 -1.04 -8.58 -18.31
N ALA A 509 -1.26 -9.13 -17.12
CA ALA A 509 -1.11 -10.57 -16.88
C ALA A 509 -2.03 -11.41 -17.76
N ILE A 510 -3.24 -10.92 -18.06
CA ILE A 510 -4.16 -11.57 -19.00
C ILE A 510 -3.66 -11.54 -20.44
N ILE A 511 -3.15 -10.39 -20.89
CA ILE A 511 -2.65 -10.23 -22.26
C ILE A 511 -1.39 -11.06 -22.49
N ASP A 512 -0.42 -11.00 -21.58
CA ASP A 512 0.85 -11.71 -21.72
C ASP A 512 0.73 -13.20 -21.39
N GLY A 513 -0.21 -13.54 -20.51
CA GLY A 513 -0.29 -14.87 -19.93
C GLY A 513 -0.86 -15.96 -20.83
N GLY A 514 -1.48 -15.59 -21.94
CA GLY A 514 -2.11 -16.52 -22.88
C GLY A 514 -3.26 -17.29 -22.21
N ASN A 515 -3.13 -18.62 -22.09
CA ASN A 515 -4.19 -19.46 -21.57
C ASN A 515 -4.20 -19.46 -20.03
N ILE A 516 -4.90 -18.48 -19.44
CA ILE A 516 -5.08 -18.40 -17.99
C ILE A 516 -6.12 -19.43 -17.54
N PRO A 517 -5.88 -20.16 -16.43
CA PRO A 517 -6.84 -21.10 -15.88
C PRO A 517 -8.18 -20.43 -15.53
N HIS A 518 -9.29 -21.04 -15.96
CA HIS A 518 -10.64 -20.56 -15.63
C HIS A 518 -10.92 -20.42 -14.14
N VAL A 519 -10.20 -21.16 -13.27
CA VAL A 519 -10.30 -21.02 -11.81
C VAL A 519 -9.93 -19.60 -11.36
N ILE A 520 -8.89 -19.00 -11.96
CA ILE A 520 -8.47 -17.61 -11.63
C ILE A 520 -9.54 -16.62 -12.09
N GLY A 521 -10.13 -16.84 -13.27
CA GLY A 521 -11.28 -16.07 -13.74
C GLY A 521 -12.49 -16.21 -12.81
N GLY A 522 -12.81 -17.42 -12.35
CA GLY A 522 -13.91 -17.67 -11.43
C GLY A 522 -13.71 -16.97 -10.08
N VAL A 523 -12.53 -17.10 -9.48
CA VAL A 523 -12.19 -16.43 -8.21
C VAL A 523 -12.23 -14.91 -8.36
N GLY A 524 -11.61 -14.36 -9.41
CA GLY A 524 -11.60 -12.92 -9.68
C GLY A 524 -13.01 -12.36 -9.86
N MET A 525 -13.87 -13.10 -10.57
CA MET A 525 -15.26 -12.71 -10.81
C MET A 525 -16.11 -12.72 -9.54
N VAL A 526 -16.03 -13.78 -8.74
CA VAL A 526 -16.78 -13.89 -7.47
C VAL A 526 -16.36 -12.75 -6.53
N MET A 527 -15.05 -12.55 -6.36
CA MET A 527 -14.54 -11.51 -5.46
C MET A 527 -14.86 -10.09 -5.95
N ALA A 528 -14.82 -9.86 -7.26
CA ALA A 528 -15.28 -8.61 -7.86
C ALA A 528 -16.76 -8.36 -7.58
N LEU A 529 -17.62 -9.38 -7.74
CA LEU A 529 -19.05 -9.27 -7.45
C LEU A 529 -19.32 -8.93 -5.98
N VAL A 530 -18.65 -9.63 -5.04
CA VAL A 530 -18.78 -9.31 -3.61
C VAL A 530 -18.32 -7.88 -3.33
N THR A 531 -17.22 -7.43 -3.95
CA THR A 531 -16.69 -6.07 -3.81
C THR A 531 -17.67 -5.02 -4.35
N ILE A 532 -18.30 -5.27 -5.50
CA ILE A 532 -19.29 -4.39 -6.11
C ILE A 532 -20.49 -4.22 -5.17
N LEU A 533 -21.07 -5.33 -4.68
CA LEU A 533 -22.24 -5.32 -3.82
C LEU A 533 -21.94 -4.65 -2.48
N TYR A 534 -20.84 -5.02 -1.83
CA TYR A 534 -20.44 -4.42 -0.56
C TYR A 534 -20.12 -2.92 -0.71
N GLY A 535 -19.35 -2.56 -1.74
CA GLY A 535 -19.02 -1.16 -2.03
C GLY A 535 -20.26 -0.31 -2.28
N PHE A 536 -21.24 -0.86 -3.00
CA PHE A 536 -22.54 -0.22 -3.23
C PHE A 536 -23.27 0.06 -1.92
N LEU A 537 -23.44 -0.97 -1.08
CA LEU A 537 -24.10 -0.85 0.22
C LEU A 537 -23.44 0.18 1.14
N MET A 538 -22.10 0.24 1.15
CA MET A 538 -21.34 1.13 2.02
C MET A 538 -21.36 2.60 1.58
N TYR A 539 -21.69 2.91 0.32
CA TYR A 539 -21.78 4.31 -0.12
C TYR A 539 -23.17 4.94 0.03
N LEU A 540 -24.23 4.14 0.17
CA LEU A 540 -25.59 4.62 0.47
C LEU A 540 -25.70 5.49 1.74
N PRO A 541 -25.07 5.16 2.88
CA PRO A 541 -25.15 6.00 4.08
C PRO A 541 -24.28 7.26 4.02
N GLN A 542 -23.45 7.44 2.99
CA GLN A 542 -22.44 8.49 2.97
C GLN A 542 -23.04 9.87 2.68
N GLN A 543 -22.72 10.83 3.55
CA GLN A 543 -23.11 12.24 3.41
C GLN A 543 -21.95 13.15 3.01
N ASP A 544 -20.71 12.70 3.26
CA ASP A 544 -19.48 13.35 2.78
C ASP A 544 -19.23 12.96 1.33
N MET A 545 -19.09 13.94 0.44
CA MET A 545 -18.97 13.65 -0.98
C MET A 545 -17.68 12.88 -1.32
N LYS A 546 -16.55 13.14 -0.66
CA LYS A 546 -15.31 12.40 -0.95
C LYS A 546 -15.39 10.95 -0.48
N ARG A 547 -15.94 10.69 0.71
CA ARG A 547 -16.17 9.31 1.18
C ARG A 547 -17.15 8.56 0.28
N LEU A 548 -18.23 9.22 -0.16
CA LEU A 548 -19.15 8.65 -1.15
C LEU A 548 -18.43 8.30 -2.46
N LEU A 549 -17.56 9.20 -2.94
CA LEU A 549 -16.79 8.99 -4.17
C LEU A 549 -15.72 7.89 -4.04
N ALA A 550 -15.16 7.68 -2.84
CA ALA A 550 -14.23 6.59 -2.55
C ALA A 550 -14.92 5.22 -2.66
N TRP A 551 -16.07 5.05 -2.01
CA TRP A 551 -16.80 3.79 -2.08
C TRP A 551 -17.33 3.48 -3.48
N SER A 552 -17.85 4.48 -4.18
CA SER A 552 -18.23 4.28 -5.59
C SER A 552 -17.03 4.00 -6.49
N THR A 553 -15.81 4.44 -6.12
CA THR A 553 -14.57 4.01 -6.81
C THR A 553 -14.29 2.52 -6.57
N ILE A 554 -14.45 2.02 -5.34
CA ILE A 554 -14.33 0.57 -5.03
C ILE A 554 -15.29 -0.23 -5.91
N THR A 555 -16.55 0.19 -5.99
CA THR A 555 -17.55 -0.45 -6.84
C THR A 555 -17.15 -0.46 -8.31
N GLN A 556 -16.73 0.69 -8.88
CA GLN A 556 -16.32 0.74 -10.29
C GLN A 556 -15.02 -0.03 -10.58
N LEU A 557 -14.09 -0.13 -9.64
CA LEU A 557 -12.91 -0.99 -9.79
C LEU A 557 -13.32 -2.46 -9.81
N GLY A 558 -14.27 -2.86 -8.95
CA GLY A 558 -14.87 -4.18 -9.01
C GLY A 558 -15.45 -4.51 -10.39
N TRP A 559 -16.13 -3.56 -11.04
CA TRP A 559 -16.59 -3.73 -12.43
C TRP A 559 -15.46 -4.04 -13.41
N MET A 560 -14.31 -3.38 -13.27
CA MET A 560 -13.14 -3.63 -14.12
C MET A 560 -12.55 -5.02 -13.85
N PHE A 561 -12.42 -5.44 -12.58
CA PHE A 561 -11.97 -6.80 -12.26
C PHE A 561 -12.93 -7.85 -12.79
N PHE A 562 -14.25 -7.63 -12.65
CA PHE A 562 -15.26 -8.53 -13.16
C PHE A 562 -15.13 -8.70 -14.68
N GLY A 563 -14.99 -7.60 -15.42
CA GLY A 563 -14.81 -7.64 -16.87
C GLY A 563 -13.49 -8.30 -17.30
N LEU A 564 -12.38 -8.03 -16.60
CA LEU A 564 -11.11 -8.72 -16.85
C LEU A 564 -11.22 -10.22 -16.55
N SER A 565 -11.93 -10.60 -15.49
CA SER A 565 -12.20 -12.01 -15.18
C SER A 565 -13.07 -12.68 -16.23
N LEU A 566 -14.08 -12.00 -16.80
CA LEU A 566 -14.86 -12.50 -17.93
C LEU A 566 -13.99 -12.76 -19.17
N SER A 567 -12.94 -11.96 -19.41
CA SER A 567 -12.08 -12.14 -20.57
C SER A 567 -11.27 -13.44 -20.55
N ILE A 568 -11.01 -14.00 -19.36
CA ILE A 568 -10.35 -15.31 -19.19
C ILE A 568 -11.24 -16.44 -19.75
N PHE A 569 -12.56 -16.23 -19.86
CA PHE A 569 -13.50 -17.15 -20.51
C PHE A 569 -13.59 -16.93 -22.03
N GLY A 570 -12.62 -16.25 -22.64
CA GLY A 570 -12.49 -16.10 -24.09
C GLY A 570 -13.16 -14.86 -24.68
N SER A 571 -13.69 -13.94 -23.86
CA SER A 571 -14.32 -12.73 -24.38
C SER A 571 -13.34 -11.57 -24.57
N ARG A 572 -12.92 -11.36 -25.82
CA ARG A 572 -12.12 -10.19 -26.22
C ARG A 572 -12.87 -8.86 -25.97
N LEU A 573 -14.19 -8.87 -26.16
CA LEU A 573 -15.05 -7.71 -25.88
C LEU A 573 -15.01 -7.30 -24.40
N ALA A 574 -14.95 -8.28 -23.48
CA ALA A 574 -14.80 -8.00 -22.06
C ALA A 574 -13.44 -7.41 -21.71
N LEU A 575 -12.36 -7.89 -22.34
CA LEU A 575 -11.00 -7.38 -22.15
C LEU A 575 -10.91 -5.91 -22.60
N GLU A 576 -11.30 -5.62 -23.84
CA GLU A 576 -11.26 -4.28 -24.41
C GLU A 576 -12.21 -3.33 -23.66
N GLY A 577 -13.41 -3.79 -23.32
CA GLY A 577 -14.37 -3.04 -22.51
C GLY A 577 -13.81 -2.66 -21.13
N SER A 578 -13.11 -3.57 -20.47
CA SER A 578 -12.48 -3.33 -19.17
C SER A 578 -11.33 -2.33 -19.26
N ILE A 579 -10.46 -2.46 -20.26
CA ILE A 579 -9.33 -1.53 -20.48
C ILE A 579 -9.86 -0.13 -20.84
N ALA A 580 -10.87 -0.04 -21.71
CA ALA A 580 -11.55 1.21 -21.99
C ALA A 580 -12.20 1.80 -20.73
N TYR A 581 -12.70 0.95 -19.82
CA TYR A 581 -13.27 1.40 -18.56
C TYR A 581 -12.24 2.05 -17.63
N ILE A 582 -11.01 1.54 -17.57
CA ILE A 582 -9.91 2.17 -16.80
C ILE A 582 -9.78 3.65 -17.20
N VAL A 583 -9.76 3.91 -18.51
CA VAL A 583 -9.61 5.25 -19.10
C VAL A 583 -10.83 6.12 -18.84
N ASN A 584 -12.03 5.64 -19.19
CA ASN A 584 -13.26 6.41 -19.11
C ASN A 584 -13.61 6.76 -17.66
N HIS A 585 -13.44 5.80 -16.76
CA HIS A 585 -13.62 6.02 -15.33
C HIS A 585 -12.61 7.05 -14.78
N ALA A 586 -11.36 7.04 -15.25
CA ALA A 586 -10.35 7.99 -14.78
C ALA A 586 -10.77 9.44 -15.04
N PHE A 587 -11.28 9.75 -16.23
CA PHE A 587 -11.80 11.09 -16.53
C PHE A 587 -13.06 11.43 -15.75
N ALA A 588 -14.06 10.54 -15.74
CA ALA A 588 -15.34 10.79 -15.08
C ALA A 588 -15.19 10.96 -13.56
N LYS A 589 -14.37 10.13 -12.89
CA LYS A 589 -14.09 10.29 -11.46
C LYS A 589 -13.21 11.48 -11.14
N SER A 590 -12.23 11.79 -11.99
CA SER A 590 -11.42 13.00 -11.79
C SER A 590 -12.32 14.23 -11.81
N LEU A 591 -13.27 14.31 -12.77
CA LEU A 591 -14.27 15.36 -12.81
C LEU A 591 -15.04 15.43 -11.48
N PHE A 592 -15.57 14.30 -11.00
CA PHE A 592 -16.41 14.29 -9.80
C PHE A 592 -15.64 14.69 -8.52
N PHE A 593 -14.42 14.18 -8.34
CA PHE A 593 -13.58 14.58 -7.21
C PHE A 593 -13.22 16.08 -7.29
N LEU A 594 -12.89 16.60 -8.47
CA LEU A 594 -12.56 18.02 -8.62
C LEU A 594 -13.79 18.94 -8.53
N VAL A 595 -15.00 18.44 -8.83
CA VAL A 595 -16.26 19.12 -8.49
C VAL A 595 -16.44 19.18 -6.97
N ALA A 596 -16.09 18.11 -6.24
CA ALA A 596 -16.07 18.13 -4.77
C ALA A 596 -15.10 19.16 -4.23
N GLY A 597 -13.90 19.25 -4.83
CA GLY A 597 -12.92 20.26 -4.48
C GLY A 597 -13.43 21.68 -4.78
N ALA A 598 -14.17 21.87 -5.87
CA ALA A 598 -14.69 23.19 -6.24
C ALA A 598 -15.81 23.65 -5.28
N GLN A 599 -16.72 22.74 -4.90
CA GLN A 599 -17.76 23.02 -3.91
C GLN A 599 -17.17 23.27 -2.52
N SER A 600 -16.20 22.44 -2.12
CA SER A 600 -15.39 22.62 -0.91
C SER A 600 -14.73 24.01 -0.86
N TYR A 601 -14.04 24.39 -1.94
CA TYR A 601 -13.33 25.66 -2.04
C TYR A 601 -14.29 26.86 -1.97
N SER A 602 -15.38 26.84 -2.75
CA SER A 602 -16.30 27.98 -2.89
C SER A 602 -17.29 28.11 -1.74
N CYS A 603 -17.87 26.99 -1.27
CA CYS A 603 -18.93 26.95 -0.27
C CYS A 603 -18.42 26.66 1.15
N GLY A 604 -17.15 26.28 1.32
CA GLY A 604 -16.56 25.93 2.63
C GLY A 604 -17.06 24.60 3.22
N THR A 605 -17.73 23.78 2.41
CA THR A 605 -18.22 22.46 2.82
C THR A 605 -18.36 21.55 1.61
N ARG A 606 -18.10 20.26 1.82
CA ARG A 606 -18.34 19.17 0.86
C ARG A 606 -19.44 18.19 1.32
N LEU A 607 -20.16 18.53 2.39
CA LEU A 607 -21.27 17.74 2.90
C LEU A 607 -22.50 17.92 2.01
N LEU A 608 -22.94 16.84 1.37
CA LEU A 608 -24.04 16.85 0.40
C LEU A 608 -25.35 17.44 0.97
N PRO A 609 -25.77 17.17 2.22
CA PRO A 609 -26.98 17.78 2.77
C PRO A 609 -26.95 19.31 2.91
N ARG A 610 -25.76 19.92 2.95
CA ARG A 610 -25.58 21.37 3.12
C ARG A 610 -25.47 22.12 1.79
N LEU A 611 -25.29 21.40 0.69
CA LEU A 611 -25.14 21.94 -0.65
C LEU A 611 -26.49 21.82 -1.37
N ARG A 612 -27.19 22.93 -1.62
CA ARG A 612 -28.46 22.96 -2.39
C ARG A 612 -28.44 24.15 -3.34
N GLY A 613 -29.03 23.99 -4.53
CA GLY A 613 -29.13 25.06 -5.53
C GLY A 613 -27.80 25.46 -6.17
N VAL A 614 -26.82 24.55 -6.22
CA VAL A 614 -25.47 24.83 -6.74
C VAL A 614 -25.49 25.36 -8.18
N LEU A 615 -26.42 24.92 -9.03
CA LEU A 615 -26.49 25.34 -10.43
C LEU A 615 -26.75 26.84 -10.60
N HIS A 616 -27.47 27.46 -9.65
CA HIS A 616 -27.84 28.88 -9.74
C HIS A 616 -26.68 29.81 -9.37
N THR A 617 -25.84 29.42 -8.40
CA THR A 617 -24.71 30.25 -7.94
C THR A 617 -23.37 29.85 -8.58
N LEU A 618 -23.14 28.55 -8.77
CA LEU A 618 -21.92 27.95 -9.32
C LEU A 618 -22.28 27.01 -10.49
N PRO A 619 -22.66 27.57 -11.66
CA PRO A 619 -23.20 26.76 -12.76
C PRO A 619 -22.22 25.70 -13.27
N LEU A 620 -20.91 26.02 -13.32
CA LEU A 620 -19.89 25.08 -13.80
C LEU A 620 -19.74 23.84 -12.88
N PRO A 621 -19.57 23.96 -11.54
CA PRO A 621 -19.68 22.82 -10.63
C PRO A 621 -21.03 22.08 -10.68
N GLY A 622 -22.14 22.80 -10.87
CA GLY A 622 -23.47 22.17 -11.01
C GLY A 622 -23.58 21.28 -12.25
N VAL A 623 -23.14 21.77 -13.41
CA VAL A 623 -23.07 21.00 -14.66
C VAL A 623 -22.05 19.87 -14.54
N GLY A 624 -20.88 20.14 -13.95
CA GLY A 624 -19.85 19.13 -13.72
C GLY A 624 -20.33 17.97 -12.85
N PHE A 625 -21.11 18.24 -11.80
CA PHE A 625 -21.74 17.21 -10.98
C PHE A 625 -22.68 16.34 -11.83
N CYS A 626 -23.53 16.96 -12.65
CA CYS A 626 -24.47 16.26 -13.52
C CYS A 626 -23.74 15.33 -14.49
N VAL A 627 -22.77 15.87 -15.23
CA VAL A 627 -21.98 15.14 -16.22
C VAL A 627 -21.23 13.99 -15.57
N ALA A 628 -20.56 14.23 -14.44
CA ALA A 628 -19.81 13.19 -13.74
C ALA A 628 -20.72 12.08 -13.19
N ALA A 629 -21.88 12.43 -12.64
CA ALA A 629 -22.86 11.47 -12.16
C ALA A 629 -23.36 10.57 -13.29
N LEU A 630 -23.82 11.17 -14.39
CA LEU A 630 -24.32 10.45 -15.57
C LEU A 630 -23.23 9.57 -16.20
N ALA A 631 -22.01 10.08 -16.32
CA ALA A 631 -20.86 9.34 -16.82
C ALA A 631 -20.55 8.10 -15.99
N ILE A 632 -20.46 8.21 -14.66
CA ILE A 632 -20.15 7.07 -13.78
C ILE A 632 -21.26 6.03 -13.77
N THR A 633 -22.52 6.47 -13.81
CA THR A 633 -23.67 5.57 -13.84
C THR A 633 -23.87 4.89 -15.19
N GLY A 634 -23.19 5.35 -16.23
CA GLY A 634 -23.19 4.74 -17.56
C GLY A 634 -24.37 5.16 -18.44
N VAL A 635 -24.68 6.46 -18.50
CA VAL A 635 -25.78 7.00 -19.32
C VAL A 635 -25.25 7.58 -20.64
N PRO A 636 -25.84 7.24 -21.81
CA PRO A 636 -25.50 7.91 -23.08
C PRO A 636 -25.78 9.42 -23.04
N PRO A 637 -24.94 10.29 -23.64
CA PRO A 637 -23.79 9.99 -24.51
C PRO A 637 -22.43 9.90 -23.77
N PHE A 638 -22.41 9.74 -22.45
CA PHE A 638 -21.18 9.85 -21.67
C PHE A 638 -20.33 8.57 -21.70
N ASN A 639 -19.03 8.75 -21.47
CA ASN A 639 -18.00 7.73 -21.66
C ASN A 639 -18.22 6.43 -20.89
N GLY A 640 -18.77 6.47 -19.67
CA GLY A 640 -18.98 5.25 -18.87
C GLY A 640 -20.02 4.29 -19.45
N PHE A 641 -20.95 4.77 -20.29
CA PHE A 641 -21.88 3.88 -21.01
C PHE A 641 -21.11 2.95 -21.95
N PHE A 642 -20.19 3.51 -22.73
CA PHE A 642 -19.38 2.78 -23.71
C PHE A 642 -18.38 1.81 -23.08
N SER A 643 -18.18 1.88 -21.76
CA SER A 643 -17.42 0.89 -21.01
C SER A 643 -18.29 -0.19 -20.38
N LYS A 644 -19.42 0.18 -19.75
CA LYS A 644 -20.32 -0.79 -19.12
C LYS A 644 -21.08 -1.64 -20.14
N PHE A 645 -21.49 -1.06 -21.27
CA PHE A 645 -22.27 -1.77 -22.28
C PHE A 645 -21.54 -2.99 -22.86
N PRO A 646 -20.27 -2.90 -23.30
CA PRO A 646 -19.50 -4.07 -23.72
C PRO A 646 -19.38 -5.14 -22.64
N LEU A 647 -19.25 -4.76 -21.36
CA LEU A 647 -19.19 -5.72 -20.25
C LEU A 647 -20.51 -6.47 -20.06
N PHE A 648 -21.64 -5.77 -20.16
CA PHE A 648 -22.95 -6.41 -20.16
C PHE A 648 -23.13 -7.33 -21.36
N ALA A 649 -22.84 -6.86 -22.57
CA ALA A 649 -22.96 -7.65 -23.79
C ALA A 649 -22.09 -8.92 -23.73
N ALA A 650 -20.83 -8.78 -23.31
CA ALA A 650 -19.91 -9.91 -23.14
C ALA A 650 -20.39 -10.89 -22.06
N GLY A 651 -20.80 -10.38 -20.90
CA GLY A 651 -21.25 -11.22 -19.79
C GLY A 651 -22.53 -12.01 -20.11
N PHE A 652 -23.51 -11.38 -20.76
CA PHE A 652 -24.72 -12.08 -21.20
C PHE A 652 -24.43 -13.09 -22.32
N ALA A 653 -23.55 -12.77 -23.27
CA ALA A 653 -23.14 -13.71 -24.31
C ALA A 653 -22.48 -14.97 -23.70
N LEU A 654 -21.54 -14.78 -22.75
CA LEU A 654 -20.90 -15.89 -22.04
C LEU A 654 -21.87 -16.66 -21.14
N SER A 655 -22.95 -16.03 -20.65
CA SER A 655 -23.93 -16.71 -19.78
C SER A 655 -24.71 -17.83 -20.45
N VAL A 656 -24.72 -17.87 -21.78
CA VAL A 656 -25.29 -18.98 -22.56
C VAL A 656 -24.47 -20.26 -22.36
N GLU A 657 -23.14 -20.14 -22.27
CA GLU A 657 -22.21 -21.25 -22.08
C GLU A 657 -21.98 -21.53 -20.58
N TYR A 658 -21.83 -20.47 -19.77
CA TYR A 658 -21.57 -20.53 -18.34
C TYR A 658 -22.78 -20.01 -17.56
N TRP A 659 -23.74 -20.90 -17.26
CA TRP A 659 -25.02 -20.54 -16.63
C TRP A 659 -24.90 -19.72 -15.33
N ILE A 660 -23.82 -19.93 -14.56
CA ILE A 660 -23.56 -19.21 -13.30
C ILE A 660 -23.32 -17.70 -13.50
N LEU A 661 -22.98 -17.27 -14.73
CA LEU A 661 -22.82 -15.86 -15.06
C LEU A 661 -24.15 -15.11 -15.11
N LEU A 662 -25.25 -15.78 -15.49
CA LEU A 662 -26.55 -15.14 -15.62
C LEU A 662 -27.01 -14.44 -14.32
N PRO A 663 -27.04 -15.10 -13.14
CA PRO A 663 -27.40 -14.42 -11.90
C PRO A 663 -26.39 -13.32 -11.52
N ALA A 664 -25.09 -13.49 -11.78
CA ALA A 664 -24.10 -12.46 -11.54
C ALA A 664 -24.37 -11.21 -12.40
N MET A 665 -24.68 -11.36 -13.68
CA MET A 665 -25.01 -10.27 -14.59
C MET A 665 -26.29 -9.55 -14.20
N ILE A 666 -27.31 -10.28 -13.71
CA ILE A 666 -28.55 -9.67 -13.18
C ILE A 666 -28.23 -8.82 -11.95
N LEU A 667 -27.42 -9.31 -11.01
CA LEU A 667 -27.01 -8.54 -9.83
C LEU A 667 -26.24 -7.28 -10.20
N LEU A 668 -25.35 -7.37 -11.19
CA LEU A 668 -24.62 -6.23 -11.74
C LEU A 668 -25.56 -5.21 -12.40
N MET A 669 -26.59 -5.66 -13.10
CA MET A 669 -27.59 -4.77 -13.68
C MET A 669 -28.38 -4.05 -12.59
N ILE A 670 -28.79 -4.76 -11.53
CA ILE A 670 -29.45 -4.17 -10.37
C ILE A 670 -28.56 -3.12 -9.71
N GLU A 671 -27.28 -3.42 -9.48
CA GLU A 671 -26.33 -2.45 -8.92
C GLU A 671 -26.22 -1.20 -9.80
N SER A 672 -26.08 -1.36 -11.12
CA SER A 672 -25.92 -0.21 -12.02
C SER A 672 -27.17 0.68 -12.03
N VAL A 673 -28.36 0.09 -12.01
CA VAL A 673 -29.64 0.83 -11.94
C VAL A 673 -29.81 1.50 -10.57
N ALA A 674 -29.47 0.80 -9.49
CA ALA A 674 -29.56 1.35 -8.14
C ALA A 674 -28.57 2.50 -7.92
N SER A 675 -27.36 2.38 -8.47
CA SER A 675 -26.35 3.46 -8.50
C SER A 675 -26.84 4.68 -9.27
N PHE A 676 -27.49 4.48 -10.42
CA PHE A 676 -28.12 5.56 -11.16
C PHE A 676 -29.19 6.28 -10.34
N ALA A 677 -30.14 5.53 -9.75
CA ALA A 677 -31.20 6.09 -8.92
C ALA A 677 -30.65 6.89 -7.73
N TRP A 678 -29.58 6.39 -7.09
CA TRP A 678 -28.96 7.06 -5.96
C TRP A 678 -28.25 8.36 -6.34
N PHE A 679 -27.48 8.38 -7.43
CA PHE A 679 -26.84 9.62 -7.91
C PHE A 679 -27.86 10.64 -8.41
N ILE A 680 -28.96 10.21 -9.04
CA ILE A 680 -30.06 11.10 -9.42
C ILE A 680 -30.73 11.73 -8.19
N ARG A 681 -30.92 10.96 -7.10
CA ARG A 681 -31.42 11.50 -5.83
C ARG A 681 -30.53 12.60 -5.28
N TRP A 682 -29.21 12.39 -5.28
CA TRP A 682 -28.26 13.43 -4.82
C TRP A 682 -28.21 14.61 -5.78
N PHE A 683 -28.23 14.38 -7.08
CA PHE A 683 -28.33 15.43 -8.08
C PHE A 683 -29.54 16.33 -7.82
N GLY A 684 -30.74 15.75 -7.66
CA GLY A 684 -31.98 16.49 -7.41
C GLY A 684 -32.00 17.26 -6.08
N ARG A 685 -31.16 16.89 -5.10
CA ARG A 685 -31.02 17.61 -3.83
C ARG A 685 -29.96 18.69 -3.87
N VAL A 686 -28.86 18.45 -4.56
CA VAL A 686 -27.67 19.30 -4.50
C VAL A 686 -27.66 20.36 -5.59
N VAL A 687 -28.02 19.99 -6.81
CA VAL A 687 -27.79 20.82 -7.99
C VAL A 687 -28.93 21.81 -8.25
N PRO A 688 -30.21 21.41 -8.36
CA PRO A 688 -31.32 22.35 -8.59
C PRO A 688 -31.89 22.92 -7.29
N GLY A 689 -32.75 23.94 -7.43
CA GLY A 689 -33.49 24.56 -6.34
C GLY A 689 -32.88 25.87 -5.82
N LYS A 690 -33.46 26.41 -4.75
CA LYS A 690 -32.97 27.64 -4.11
C LYS A 690 -31.61 27.40 -3.43
N PRO A 691 -30.63 28.29 -3.57
CA PRO A 691 -29.34 28.18 -2.90
C PRO A 691 -29.49 28.03 -1.38
N SER A 692 -28.79 27.07 -0.77
CA SER A 692 -28.63 27.02 0.69
C SER A 692 -27.71 28.16 1.17
N GLU A 693 -27.70 28.46 2.47
CA GLU A 693 -26.83 29.51 3.05
C GLU A 693 -25.36 29.34 2.61
N ALA A 694 -24.84 28.11 2.68
CA ALA A 694 -23.46 27.81 2.26
C ALA A 694 -23.20 28.06 0.76
N VAL A 695 -24.22 27.90 -0.08
CA VAL A 695 -24.12 28.10 -1.55
C VAL A 695 -24.41 29.55 -1.94
N ALA A 696 -25.28 30.25 -1.20
CA ALA A 696 -25.60 31.66 -1.44
C ALA A 696 -24.36 32.54 -1.26
N ASP A 697 -23.54 32.25 -0.26
CA ASP A 697 -22.32 32.99 0.04
C ASP A 697 -21.09 32.49 -0.74
N ALA A 698 -21.25 31.66 -1.77
CA ALA A 698 -20.14 30.98 -2.43
C ALA A 698 -19.12 31.94 -3.07
N ALA A 699 -17.83 31.66 -2.88
CA ALA A 699 -16.75 32.42 -3.49
C ALA A 699 -16.54 32.04 -4.97
N PRO A 700 -16.14 32.97 -5.85
CA PRO A 700 -15.90 32.68 -7.25
C PRO A 700 -14.69 31.76 -7.45
N LEU A 701 -14.78 30.84 -8.41
CA LEU A 701 -13.72 29.89 -8.71
C LEU A 701 -12.55 30.55 -9.48
N PRO A 702 -11.29 30.24 -9.12
CA PRO A 702 -10.11 30.63 -9.90
C PRO A 702 -10.19 30.16 -11.36
N GLY A 703 -9.52 30.88 -12.27
CA GLY A 703 -9.48 30.53 -13.70
C GLY A 703 -8.92 29.12 -13.97
N SER A 704 -7.91 28.69 -13.21
CA SER A 704 -7.29 27.36 -13.34
C SER A 704 -8.27 26.23 -13.02
N MET A 705 -9.06 26.35 -11.95
CA MET A 705 -10.10 25.36 -11.62
C MET A 705 -11.18 25.29 -12.70
N ARG A 706 -11.63 26.45 -13.19
CA ARG A 706 -12.66 26.52 -14.25
C ARG A 706 -12.19 25.83 -15.52
N LEU A 707 -10.96 26.11 -15.96
CA LEU A 707 -10.35 25.48 -17.12
C LEU A 707 -10.35 23.95 -16.99
N VAL A 708 -9.85 23.42 -15.87
CA VAL A 708 -9.75 21.97 -15.67
C VAL A 708 -11.12 21.30 -15.64
N LEU A 709 -12.12 21.90 -15.00
CA LEU A 709 -13.49 21.35 -14.99
C LEU A 709 -14.08 21.30 -16.40
N ILE A 710 -13.89 22.34 -17.22
CA ILE A 710 -14.36 22.37 -18.61
C ILE A 710 -13.69 21.26 -19.43
N VAL A 711 -12.36 21.13 -19.33
CA VAL A 711 -11.62 20.08 -20.04
C VAL A 711 -12.10 18.68 -19.65
N LEU A 712 -12.33 18.44 -18.36
CA LEU A 712 -12.81 17.13 -17.89
C LEU A 712 -14.27 16.83 -18.27
N ILE A 713 -15.13 17.85 -18.37
CA ILE A 713 -16.48 17.70 -18.91
C ILE A 713 -16.41 17.24 -20.37
N VAL A 714 -15.56 17.88 -21.19
CA VAL A 714 -15.34 17.50 -22.59
C VAL A 714 -14.75 16.09 -22.70
N MET A 715 -13.74 15.77 -21.88
CA MET A 715 -13.15 14.43 -21.86
C MET A 715 -14.15 13.35 -21.45
N SER A 716 -15.15 13.66 -20.61
CA SER A 716 -16.21 12.72 -20.24
C SER A 716 -17.14 12.35 -21.41
N LEU A 717 -17.08 13.09 -22.53
CA LEU A 717 -17.81 12.80 -23.77
C LEU A 717 -16.92 12.08 -24.81
N ILE A 718 -15.66 12.50 -24.94
CA ILE A 718 -14.80 12.09 -26.07
C ILE A 718 -13.88 10.91 -25.72
N SER A 719 -13.55 10.69 -24.44
CA SER A 719 -12.59 9.66 -24.03
C SER A 719 -12.94 8.24 -24.48
N SER A 720 -14.23 7.90 -24.59
CA SER A 720 -14.65 6.58 -25.09
C SER A 720 -14.29 6.37 -26.56
N VAL A 721 -14.41 7.39 -27.40
CA VAL A 721 -14.02 7.35 -28.81
C VAL A 721 -12.51 7.21 -28.94
N ILE A 722 -11.75 7.90 -28.10
CA ILE A 722 -10.28 7.79 -28.07
C ILE A 722 -9.88 6.37 -27.67
N ALA A 723 -10.47 5.82 -26.59
CA ALA A 723 -10.15 4.47 -26.14
C ALA A 723 -10.52 3.41 -27.19
N ALA A 724 -11.70 3.50 -27.79
CA ALA A 724 -12.17 2.55 -28.80
C ALA A 724 -11.31 2.55 -30.06
N THR A 725 -10.96 3.73 -30.59
CA THR A 725 -10.11 3.84 -31.80
C THR A 725 -8.65 3.44 -31.52
N TRP A 726 -8.18 3.59 -30.28
CA TRP A 726 -6.82 3.20 -29.93
C TRP A 726 -6.63 1.69 -29.80
N LEU A 727 -7.63 1.00 -29.22
CA LEU A 727 -7.56 -0.45 -28.94
C LEU A 727 -7.74 -1.32 -30.20
N GLN A 728 -8.45 -0.83 -31.21
CA GLN A 728 -8.53 -1.42 -32.56
C GLN A 728 -7.15 -1.35 -33.25
#